data_AF-A0A7J6P8I9-F1
#
_entry.id   AF-A0A7J6P8I9-F1
#
_cell.length_a   1.000
_cell.length_b   1.000
_cell.length_c   1.000
_cell.angle_alpha   90.00
_cell.angle_beta   90.00
_cell.angle_gamma   90.00
#
_symmetry.space_group_name_H-M   'P 1'
#
loop_
_entity.id
_entity.type
_entity.pdbx_description
1 polymer ?
#
loop_
_entity_poly.entity_id
_entity_poly.type
_entity_poly.pdbx_seq_one_letter_code
_entity_poly.pdbx_strand_id
1 'polypeptide(L)'
;MSTSAAPATTTTTAAPAPAQAAALEQQRKQLSAADVLNKATKAAFRGGIAGASAQVVNVFALMWMRTTMNYQYRYGGHLGEVLKKLYAEGGIPRFYRGLVPALIQAPMSRFGDTAANVGVLALLDNTQATQNMPIGVKTAFASCGAACFRAFLMPIDAWKTTKQVEGEAGMKVLMNKVKTHGISNLWHGTLGAMAATWVGHYPWFVTHNTLNAHLPDFNFKYGKYVRNAVLGFCSSFVSDCISNSLRVLKTTKQTSQVPLTYPQAVRNIVAKDGYAGLFGRGLATRILTNGLQGMFFSVMWKAFQETLDNRAKEKQRQALLKSARLFRVPLEVFRTVCCLACKQLMPPKRSASTLEKEKREWAFKVITEIPGQTEAFIVDGFELVTQVIGVDASRVVKLEMGRPTEIGGVQVTCIDANHCPGAVMFLFCGAGGWLGLHTGDFRASSSLLKTVPGNGAINTVWLDTTYSDRRFVHPPREDALDMIARIVNKENEPGTIFVVGGYRLGKESCAVRMSEVLGKKIFIPKNRRKIVAICGAIPERLIADKEDYGVVFDTMGRVGNSPDTLADFLEAGYVKVVGFRCTGWTRKESCWRSKEHPGCVLYSIPYSEHSSYTELVDFLKHVRPQRVIGTVGKTLAERDAQVTAVAGSIMLPDHRGRLESYFHCKPSKAAKYASEPQRINSSY
;
A
#
# COMPACT_ATOMS: atom_id res chain seq x y z
N MET A 1 -53.34 45.10 20.84
CA MET A 1 -52.09 45.90 20.85
C MET A 1 -51.83 46.31 22.29
N SER A 2 -50.68 46.16 22.94
CA SER A 2 -49.36 45.68 22.54
C SER A 2 -48.57 45.32 23.82
N THR A 3 -47.93 44.15 23.81
CA THR A 3 -46.60 43.81 24.37
C THR A 3 -46.05 44.57 25.60
N SER A 4 -45.89 43.87 26.72
CA SER A 4 -44.92 44.19 27.79
C SER A 4 -43.72 43.24 27.72
N ALA A 5 -42.51 43.79 27.69
CA ALA A 5 -41.24 43.07 27.59
C ALA A 5 -40.82 42.38 28.90
N ALA A 6 -40.17 41.22 28.78
CA ALA A 6 -39.50 40.49 29.87
C ALA A 6 -37.96 40.56 29.71
N PRO A 7 -37.18 40.45 30.80
CA PRO A 7 -35.76 40.80 30.82
C PRO A 7 -34.82 39.66 30.40
N ALA A 8 -33.63 40.03 29.89
CA ALA A 8 -32.58 39.13 29.44
C ALA A 8 -31.70 38.64 30.61
N THR A 9 -31.46 37.33 30.67
CA THR A 9 -30.53 36.68 31.60
C THR A 9 -29.12 36.58 30.98
N THR A 10 -28.17 37.32 31.55
CA THR A 10 -26.72 37.21 31.27
C THR A 10 -26.12 36.01 31.98
N THR A 11 -25.55 35.06 31.23
CA THR A 11 -24.72 33.97 31.75
C THR A 11 -23.25 34.38 31.69
N THR A 12 -22.66 34.65 32.85
CA THR A 12 -21.24 34.99 33.03
C THR A 12 -20.39 33.70 32.96
N THR A 13 -19.55 33.54 31.93
CA THR A 13 -18.46 32.56 31.94
C THR A 13 -17.18 33.24 32.42
N ALA A 14 -16.70 32.85 33.60
CA ALA A 14 -15.45 33.37 34.16
C ALA A 14 -14.24 32.92 33.32
N ALA A 15 -13.43 33.89 32.87
CA ALA A 15 -12.15 33.63 32.23
C ALA A 15 -11.10 33.18 33.27
N PRO A 16 -10.21 32.23 32.95
CA PRO A 16 -9.16 31.80 33.89
C PRO A 16 -8.12 32.91 34.10
N ALA A 17 -7.63 33.02 35.34
CA ALA A 17 -6.70 34.08 35.76
C ALA A 17 -5.38 34.09 34.95
N PRO A 18 -4.79 35.27 34.69
CA PRO A 18 -3.65 35.46 33.77
C PRO A 18 -2.39 34.66 34.14
N ALA A 19 -2.19 34.31 35.41
CA ALA A 19 -1.07 33.47 35.86
C ALA A 19 -1.19 32.00 35.40
N GLN A 20 -2.40 31.44 35.35
CA GLN A 20 -2.63 30.09 34.83
C GLN A 20 -2.49 30.05 33.31
N ALA A 21 -2.90 31.11 32.61
CA ALA A 21 -2.71 31.23 31.16
C ALA A 21 -1.22 31.29 30.79
N ALA A 22 -0.41 32.06 31.54
CA ALA A 22 1.03 32.15 31.35
C ALA A 22 1.77 30.82 31.67
N ALA A 23 1.39 30.14 32.76
CA ALA A 23 1.94 28.84 33.11
C ALA A 23 1.60 27.77 32.06
N LEU A 24 0.35 27.76 31.56
CA LEU A 24 -0.09 26.88 30.46
C LEU A 24 0.64 27.18 29.14
N GLU A 25 0.95 28.45 28.86
CA GLU A 25 1.71 28.85 27.67
C GLU A 25 3.18 28.42 27.77
N GLN A 26 3.78 28.53 28.95
CA GLN A 26 5.15 28.09 29.22
C GLN A 26 5.27 26.55 29.18
N GLN A 27 4.27 25.85 29.71
CA GLN A 27 4.15 24.38 29.64
C GLN A 27 3.88 23.91 28.19
N ARG A 28 3.09 24.66 27.40
CA ARG A 28 2.90 24.43 25.94
C ARG A 28 4.19 24.62 25.15
N LYS A 29 5.00 25.64 25.46
CA LYS A 29 6.28 25.89 24.78
C LYS A 29 7.30 24.79 25.08
N GLN A 30 7.37 24.30 26.32
CA GLN A 30 8.26 23.20 26.70
C GLN A 30 7.81 21.83 26.15
N LEU A 31 6.51 21.50 26.15
CA LEU A 31 6.00 20.28 25.49
C LEU A 31 6.17 20.35 23.95
N SER A 32 6.03 21.53 23.35
CA SER A 32 6.16 21.73 21.90
C SER A 32 7.58 21.45 21.37
N ALA A 33 8.64 21.87 22.08
CA ALA A 33 10.01 21.66 21.64
C ALA A 33 10.40 20.16 21.66
N ALA A 34 10.00 19.43 22.70
CA ALA A 34 10.24 18.00 22.81
C ALA A 34 9.47 17.19 21.74
N ASP A 35 8.23 17.58 21.43
CA ASP A 35 7.43 16.94 20.38
C ASP A 35 7.94 17.24 18.97
N VAL A 36 8.39 18.47 18.73
CA VAL A 36 9.06 18.87 17.47
C VAL A 36 10.36 18.09 17.29
N LEU A 37 11.17 17.98 18.34
CA LEU A 37 12.40 17.19 18.33
C LEU A 37 12.12 15.71 18.07
N ASN A 38 11.12 15.12 18.73
CA ASN A 38 10.71 13.73 18.51
C ASN A 38 10.21 13.49 17.08
N LYS A 39 9.44 14.41 16.52
CA LYS A 39 8.93 14.33 15.15
C LYS A 39 10.05 14.47 14.12
N ALA A 40 10.94 15.43 14.32
CA ALA A 40 12.13 15.62 13.49
C ALA A 40 13.05 14.40 13.54
N THR A 41 13.27 13.82 14.73
CA THR A 41 14.11 12.63 14.94
C THR A 41 13.52 11.39 14.27
N LYS A 42 12.19 11.18 14.38
CA LYS A 42 11.51 10.08 13.68
C LYS A 42 11.57 10.24 12.15
N ALA A 43 11.41 11.45 11.65
CA ALA A 43 11.56 11.74 10.22
C ALA A 43 13.02 11.52 9.75
N ALA A 44 14.00 11.96 10.54
CA ALA A 44 15.43 11.75 10.33
C ALA A 44 15.76 10.26 10.22
N PHE A 45 15.26 9.46 11.15
CA PHE A 45 15.52 8.03 11.21
C PHE A 45 14.93 7.29 10.01
N ARG A 46 13.70 7.65 9.58
CA ARG A 46 13.10 7.13 8.33
C ARG A 46 13.93 7.53 7.11
N GLY A 47 14.38 8.78 7.05
CA GLY A 47 15.35 9.27 6.07
C GLY A 47 16.62 8.43 6.03
N GLY A 48 17.23 8.21 7.20
CA GLY A 48 18.43 7.39 7.34
C GLY A 48 18.24 5.96 6.85
N ILE A 49 17.09 5.33 7.12
CA ILE A 49 16.77 3.98 6.63
C ILE A 49 16.60 3.99 5.11
N ALA A 50 15.82 4.93 4.56
CA ALA A 50 15.66 5.06 3.11
C ALA A 50 17.02 5.23 2.41
N GLY A 51 17.91 6.00 3.03
CA GLY A 51 19.29 6.18 2.59
C GLY A 51 20.16 4.97 2.65
N ALA A 52 20.11 4.23 3.76
CA ALA A 52 20.80 2.97 3.89
C ALA A 52 20.35 1.99 2.79
N SER A 53 19.04 1.86 2.57
CA SER A 53 18.48 1.01 1.51
C SER A 53 18.91 1.44 0.11
N ALA A 54 18.83 2.73 -0.22
CA ALA A 54 19.30 3.26 -1.50
C ALA A 54 20.80 3.00 -1.72
N GLN A 55 21.61 3.07 -0.65
CA GLN A 55 23.04 2.85 -0.73
C GLN A 55 23.41 1.39 -0.98
N VAL A 56 22.60 0.42 -0.54
CA VAL A 56 22.80 -1.01 -0.89
C VAL A 56 22.73 -1.19 -2.40
N VAL A 57 21.69 -0.65 -3.04
CA VAL A 57 21.52 -0.74 -4.50
C VAL A 57 22.67 -0.03 -5.23
N ASN A 58 23.10 1.12 -4.70
CA ASN A 58 24.22 1.88 -5.25
C ASN A 58 25.56 1.11 -5.19
N VAL A 59 25.80 0.34 -4.12
CA VAL A 59 26.99 -0.52 -4.01
C VAL A 59 26.96 -1.59 -5.10
N PHE A 60 25.85 -2.28 -5.30
CA PHE A 60 25.75 -3.28 -6.37
C PHE A 60 25.93 -2.67 -7.77
N ALA A 61 25.38 -1.50 -8.03
CA ALA A 61 25.42 -0.89 -9.35
C ALA A 61 26.78 -0.25 -9.68
N LEU A 62 27.45 0.39 -8.71
CA LEU A 62 28.53 1.35 -8.97
C LEU A 62 29.79 1.12 -8.13
N MET A 63 29.92 -0.02 -7.43
CA MET A 63 31.15 -0.34 -6.70
C MET A 63 32.37 -0.47 -7.61
N TRP A 64 32.21 -0.92 -8.86
CA TRP A 64 33.32 -1.04 -9.80
C TRP A 64 34.06 0.29 -10.02
N MET A 65 33.34 1.41 -10.12
CA MET A 65 33.92 2.76 -10.18
C MET A 65 34.63 3.16 -8.88
N ARG A 66 34.07 2.79 -7.72
CA ARG A 66 34.72 3.02 -6.42
C ARG A 66 36.02 2.25 -6.27
N THR A 67 36.06 1.02 -6.76
CA THR A 67 37.26 0.18 -6.74
C THR A 67 38.37 0.79 -7.61
N THR A 68 38.02 1.20 -8.83
CA THR A 68 38.93 1.91 -9.75
C THR A 68 39.46 3.22 -9.15
N MET A 69 38.59 4.03 -8.56
CA MET A 69 38.97 5.29 -7.91
C MET A 69 39.94 5.07 -6.73
N ASN A 70 39.66 4.09 -5.87
CA ASN A 70 40.54 3.79 -4.73
C ASN A 70 41.91 3.28 -5.17
N TYR A 71 41.97 2.51 -6.25
CA TYR A 71 43.23 2.13 -6.87
C TYR A 71 44.02 3.36 -7.36
N GLN A 72 43.36 4.26 -8.09
CA GLN A 72 43.96 5.50 -8.58
C GLN A 72 44.51 6.39 -7.46
N TYR A 73 43.84 6.46 -6.31
CA TYR A 73 44.35 7.20 -5.15
C TYR A 73 45.68 6.64 -4.63
N ARG A 74 45.83 5.30 -4.61
CA ARG A 74 47.05 4.66 -4.11
C ARG A 74 48.20 4.72 -5.11
N TYR A 75 47.92 4.43 -6.38
CA TYR A 75 48.96 4.13 -7.37
C TYR A 75 49.08 5.16 -8.50
N GLY A 76 48.07 6.01 -8.70
CA GLY A 76 47.95 6.90 -9.86
C GLY A 76 47.31 6.20 -11.06
N GLY A 77 47.39 6.85 -12.23
CA GLY A 77 46.90 6.32 -13.52
C GLY A 77 45.55 6.89 -13.98
N HIS A 78 45.32 6.85 -15.30
CA HIS A 78 44.08 7.34 -15.90
C HIS A 78 42.95 6.29 -15.83
N LEU A 79 41.69 6.72 -15.97
CA LEU A 79 40.51 5.86 -15.79
C LEU A 79 40.54 4.64 -16.70
N GLY A 80 40.75 4.83 -18.01
CA GLY A 80 40.74 3.74 -18.98
C GLY A 80 41.86 2.73 -18.75
N GLU A 81 43.06 3.19 -18.38
CA GLU A 81 44.21 2.33 -18.08
C GLU A 81 43.95 1.46 -16.85
N VAL A 82 43.47 2.06 -15.77
CA VAL A 82 43.18 1.33 -14.54
C VAL A 82 42.02 0.36 -14.72
N LEU A 83 40.98 0.71 -15.49
CA LEU A 83 39.90 -0.22 -15.82
C LEU A 83 40.43 -1.44 -16.58
N LYS A 84 41.25 -1.24 -17.62
CA LYS A 84 41.88 -2.33 -18.38
C LYS A 84 42.76 -3.19 -17.48
N LYS A 85 43.57 -2.56 -16.62
CA LYS A 85 44.45 -3.25 -15.67
C LYS A 85 43.67 -4.11 -14.69
N LEU A 86 42.66 -3.55 -14.03
CA LEU A 86 41.83 -4.29 -13.07
C LEU A 86 41.06 -5.43 -13.75
N TYR A 87 40.59 -5.23 -14.98
CA TYR A 87 39.97 -6.31 -15.73
C TYR A 87 40.96 -7.42 -16.07
N ALA A 88 42.19 -7.09 -16.47
CA ALA A 88 43.25 -8.07 -16.72
C ALA A 88 43.67 -8.85 -15.46
N GLU A 89 43.66 -8.20 -14.28
CA GLU A 89 44.02 -8.83 -13.00
C GLU A 89 43.02 -9.90 -12.52
N GLY A 90 41.75 -9.86 -12.94
CA GLY A 90 40.76 -10.81 -12.43
C GLY A 90 39.33 -10.62 -12.89
N GLY A 91 39.13 -10.03 -14.07
CA GLY A 91 37.84 -9.84 -14.73
C GLY A 91 36.84 -9.01 -13.92
N ILE A 92 35.53 -9.26 -14.15
CA ILE A 92 34.44 -8.58 -13.45
C ILE A 92 34.53 -8.74 -11.91
N PRO A 93 34.84 -9.93 -11.34
CA PRO A 93 34.97 -10.09 -9.89
C PRO A 93 36.03 -9.18 -9.25
N ARG A 94 37.08 -8.78 -9.98
CA ARG A 94 38.12 -7.87 -9.47
C ARG A 94 37.56 -6.50 -9.06
N PHE A 95 36.55 -6.01 -9.77
CA PHE A 95 35.88 -4.74 -9.49
C PHE A 95 35.05 -4.76 -8.21
N TYR A 96 34.63 -5.94 -7.76
CA TYR A 96 33.78 -6.13 -6.57
C TYR A 96 34.53 -6.73 -5.38
N ARG A 97 35.87 -6.78 -5.42
CA ARG A 97 36.66 -7.18 -4.25
C ARG A 97 36.43 -6.20 -3.10
N GLY A 98 35.90 -6.72 -1.99
CA GLY A 98 35.45 -5.90 -0.85
C GLY A 98 33.94 -5.62 -0.81
N LEU A 99 33.13 -6.35 -1.58
CA LEU A 99 31.67 -6.14 -1.63
C LEU A 99 31.00 -6.30 -0.26
N VAL A 100 31.34 -7.37 0.48
CA VAL A 100 30.77 -7.63 1.82
C VAL A 100 30.98 -6.45 2.77
N PRO A 101 32.22 -5.96 3.02
CA PRO A 101 32.40 -4.79 3.87
C PRO A 101 31.82 -3.50 3.27
N ALA A 102 31.71 -3.38 1.95
CA ALA A 102 31.04 -2.24 1.31
C ALA A 102 29.53 -2.21 1.59
N LEU A 103 28.86 -3.37 1.58
CA LEU A 103 27.43 -3.52 1.89
C LEU A 103 27.10 -3.23 3.37
N ILE A 104 28.10 -3.26 4.25
CA ILE A 104 27.95 -2.86 5.65
C ILE A 104 28.29 -1.38 5.80
N GLN A 105 29.48 -0.98 5.36
CA GLN A 105 30.02 0.36 5.61
C GLN A 105 29.23 1.46 4.90
N ALA A 106 28.85 1.26 3.63
CA ALA A 106 28.21 2.33 2.86
C ALA A 106 26.81 2.66 3.40
N PRO A 107 25.90 1.69 3.65
CA PRO A 107 24.60 1.98 4.25
C PRO A 107 24.72 2.59 5.65
N MET A 108 25.62 2.08 6.50
CA MET A 108 25.86 2.64 7.83
C MET A 108 26.36 4.09 7.74
N SER A 109 27.30 4.37 6.85
CA SER A 109 27.81 5.74 6.67
C SER A 109 26.72 6.70 6.19
N ARG A 110 25.86 6.30 5.24
CA ARG A 110 24.75 7.15 4.78
C ARG A 110 23.69 7.37 5.86
N PHE A 111 23.39 6.33 6.64
CA PHE A 111 22.54 6.46 7.81
C PHE A 111 23.12 7.47 8.80
N GLY A 112 24.39 7.30 9.19
CA GLY A 112 25.07 8.19 10.14
C GLY A 112 25.19 9.63 9.64
N ASP A 113 25.52 9.84 8.37
CA ASP A 113 25.58 11.18 7.76
C ASP A 113 24.20 11.87 7.85
N THR A 114 23.12 11.15 7.53
CA THR A 114 21.75 11.69 7.57
C THR A 114 21.29 11.94 8.99
N ALA A 115 21.54 11.00 9.90
CA ALA A 115 21.16 11.09 11.30
C ALA A 115 21.91 12.22 12.01
N ALA A 116 23.22 12.38 11.76
CA ALA A 116 24.01 13.47 12.30
C ALA A 116 23.54 14.83 11.77
N ASN A 117 23.25 14.92 10.47
CA ASN A 117 22.78 16.18 9.89
C ASN A 117 21.42 16.61 10.45
N VAL A 118 20.43 15.74 10.41
CA VAL A 118 19.09 16.11 10.91
C VAL A 118 19.06 16.21 12.43
N GLY A 119 19.76 15.31 13.15
CA GLY A 119 19.77 15.29 14.61
C GLY A 119 20.50 16.49 15.22
N VAL A 120 21.68 16.85 14.69
CA VAL A 120 22.43 18.01 15.20
C VAL A 120 21.72 19.32 14.83
N LEU A 121 21.17 19.45 13.63
CA LEU A 121 20.37 20.63 13.27
C LEU A 121 19.14 20.76 14.19
N ALA A 122 18.39 19.68 14.41
CA ALA A 122 17.23 19.71 15.30
C ALA A 122 17.61 20.05 16.74
N LEU A 123 18.73 19.54 17.26
CA LEU A 123 19.22 19.88 18.60
C LEU A 123 19.58 21.38 18.71
N LEU A 124 20.29 21.91 17.72
CA LEU A 124 20.73 23.31 17.71
C LEU A 124 19.59 24.29 17.45
N ASP A 125 18.61 23.91 16.63
CA ASP A 125 17.42 24.74 16.38
C ASP A 125 16.49 24.83 17.59
N ASN A 126 16.51 23.83 18.48
CA ASN A 126 15.64 23.76 19.67
C ASN A 126 16.36 24.15 20.98
N THR A 127 17.62 24.58 20.92
CA THR A 127 18.36 25.06 22.09
C THR A 127 18.39 26.58 22.08
N GLN A 128 17.89 27.22 23.14
CA GLN A 128 17.72 28.68 23.22
C GLN A 128 19.03 29.46 22.97
N ALA A 129 20.17 28.88 23.35
CA ALA A 129 21.50 29.46 23.13
C ALA A 129 22.01 29.36 21.68
N THR A 130 21.50 28.43 20.86
CA THR A 130 22.06 28.11 19.54
C THR A 130 21.05 28.28 18.39
N GLN A 131 19.78 28.53 18.68
CA GLN A 131 18.69 28.71 17.71
C GLN A 131 18.96 29.82 16.67
N ASN A 132 19.64 30.90 17.06
CA ASN A 132 19.93 32.03 16.17
C ASN A 132 21.26 31.89 15.42
N MET A 133 21.98 30.77 15.57
CA MET A 133 23.24 30.59 14.85
C MET A 133 23.02 30.49 13.33
N PRO A 134 23.93 31.06 12.51
CA PRO A 134 23.90 30.89 11.08
C PRO A 134 23.90 29.41 10.67
N ILE A 135 23.18 29.06 9.61
CA ILE A 135 23.06 27.67 9.14
C ILE A 135 24.42 27.02 8.90
N GLY A 136 25.42 27.77 8.39
CA GLY A 136 26.77 27.28 8.17
C GLY A 136 27.47 26.80 9.45
N VAL A 137 27.26 27.48 10.58
CA VAL A 137 27.82 27.11 11.89
C VAL A 137 27.17 25.83 12.40
N LYS A 138 25.84 25.74 12.29
CA LYS A 138 25.09 24.52 12.67
C LYS A 138 25.50 23.32 11.81
N THR A 139 25.69 23.54 10.52
CA THR A 139 26.21 22.52 9.59
C THR A 139 27.64 22.09 9.93
N ALA A 140 28.49 22.99 10.44
CA ALA A 140 29.84 22.61 10.89
C ALA A 140 29.79 21.61 12.06
N PHE A 141 28.91 21.82 13.04
CA PHE A 141 28.68 20.85 14.13
C PHE A 141 28.13 19.51 13.63
N ALA A 142 27.17 19.54 12.70
CA ALA A 142 26.67 18.33 12.06
C ALA A 142 27.78 17.56 11.31
N SER A 143 28.67 18.29 10.64
CA SER A 143 29.84 17.73 9.93
C SER A 143 30.81 17.05 10.89
N CYS A 144 31.03 17.63 12.07
CA CYS A 144 31.83 17.02 13.14
C CYS A 144 31.20 15.72 13.64
N GLY A 145 29.88 15.71 13.89
CA GLY A 145 29.16 14.50 14.28
C GLY A 145 29.29 13.37 13.27
N ALA A 146 29.14 13.68 11.98
CA ALA A 146 29.33 12.72 10.88
C ALA A 146 30.79 12.22 10.79
N ALA A 147 31.78 13.11 10.98
CA ALA A 147 33.19 12.74 10.99
C ALA A 147 33.54 11.78 12.14
N CYS A 148 33.06 12.07 13.35
CA CYS A 148 33.22 11.19 14.51
C CYS A 148 32.57 9.82 14.28
N PHE A 149 31.37 9.80 13.69
CA PHE A 149 30.70 8.54 13.35
C PHE A 149 31.53 7.68 12.39
N ARG A 150 32.26 8.30 11.45
CA ARG A 150 33.14 7.57 10.52
C ARG A 150 34.35 6.93 11.19
N ALA A 151 34.83 7.46 12.32
CA ALA A 151 35.93 6.84 13.06
C ALA A 151 35.55 5.42 13.53
N PHE A 152 34.29 5.19 13.92
CA PHE A 152 33.78 3.87 14.29
C PHE A 152 33.74 2.88 13.11
N LEU A 153 33.55 3.39 11.89
CA LEU A 153 33.48 2.56 10.68
C LEU A 153 34.85 2.25 10.07
N MET A 154 35.94 2.80 10.62
CA MET A 154 37.29 2.67 10.05
C MET A 154 37.78 1.23 9.90
N PRO A 155 37.56 0.30 10.85
CA PRO A 155 37.96 -1.10 10.64
C PRO A 155 37.32 -1.74 9.39
N ILE A 156 36.03 -1.46 9.16
CA ILE A 156 35.30 -1.97 8.00
C ILE A 156 35.76 -1.26 6.72
N ASP A 157 36.05 0.04 6.82
CA ASP A 157 36.61 0.82 5.71
C ASP A 157 38.03 0.38 5.33
N ALA A 158 38.87 0.01 6.30
CA ALA A 158 40.20 -0.56 6.11
C ALA A 158 40.10 -1.89 5.38
N TRP A 159 39.20 -2.77 5.81
CA TRP A 159 38.92 -4.02 5.10
C TRP A 159 38.49 -3.78 3.64
N LYS A 160 37.45 -2.97 3.43
CA LYS A 160 36.93 -2.65 2.09
C LYS A 160 38.02 -2.05 1.20
N THR A 161 38.67 -0.97 1.65
CA THR A 161 39.58 -0.18 0.82
C THR A 161 40.84 -0.98 0.46
N THR A 162 41.40 -1.75 1.41
CA THR A 162 42.56 -2.61 1.12
C THR A 162 42.21 -3.70 0.10
N LYS A 163 41.02 -4.32 0.20
CA LYS A 163 40.53 -5.28 -0.82
C LYS A 163 40.31 -4.64 -2.19
N GLN A 164 39.81 -3.41 -2.23
CA GLN A 164 39.60 -2.69 -3.49
C GLN A 164 40.93 -2.33 -4.17
N VAL A 165 41.94 -1.93 -3.40
CA VAL A 165 43.25 -1.53 -3.90
C VAL A 165 44.11 -2.75 -4.26
N GLU A 166 44.31 -3.68 -3.34
CA GLU A 166 45.25 -4.81 -3.47
C GLU A 166 44.59 -6.09 -4.04
N GLY A 167 43.29 -6.05 -4.36
CA GLY A 167 42.58 -7.17 -4.95
C GLY A 167 42.45 -8.38 -4.02
N GLU A 168 42.77 -9.58 -4.53
CA GLU A 168 42.62 -10.82 -3.78
C GLU A 168 43.51 -10.87 -2.53
N ALA A 169 44.75 -10.42 -2.66
CA ALA A 169 45.75 -10.38 -1.60
C ALA A 169 45.41 -9.39 -0.47
N GLY A 170 44.47 -8.45 -0.69
CA GLY A 170 44.21 -7.37 0.26
C GLY A 170 43.83 -7.82 1.68
N MET A 171 43.21 -8.99 1.83
CA MET A 171 42.94 -9.56 3.16
C MET A 171 44.21 -9.99 3.89
N LYS A 172 45.10 -10.68 3.16
CA LYS A 172 46.38 -11.14 3.69
C LYS A 172 47.25 -9.93 4.05
N VAL A 173 47.28 -8.90 3.19
CA VAL A 173 47.98 -7.63 3.46
C VAL A 173 47.47 -6.96 4.73
N LEU A 174 46.15 -6.82 4.90
CA LEU A 174 45.59 -6.18 6.09
C LEU A 174 45.85 -7.00 7.36
N MET A 175 45.66 -8.32 7.31
CA MET A 175 45.91 -9.21 8.44
C MET A 175 47.40 -9.20 8.84
N ASN A 176 48.31 -9.23 7.87
CA ASN A 176 49.74 -9.16 8.15
C ASN A 176 50.10 -7.84 8.83
N LYS A 177 49.60 -6.70 8.32
CA LYS A 177 49.81 -5.39 8.95
C LYS A 177 49.30 -5.32 10.39
N VAL A 178 48.16 -5.93 10.68
CA VAL A 178 47.60 -6.00 12.05
C VAL A 178 48.44 -6.92 12.94
N LYS A 179 48.89 -8.07 12.42
CA LYS A 179 49.76 -8.99 13.17
C LYS A 179 51.11 -8.36 13.50
N THR A 180 51.71 -7.62 12.57
CA THR A 180 53.05 -7.04 12.74
C THR A 180 53.07 -5.74 13.54
N HIS A 181 52.01 -4.93 13.48
CA HIS A 181 52.01 -3.58 14.07
C HIS A 181 50.87 -3.33 15.07
N GLY A 182 50.01 -4.33 15.33
CA GLY A 182 48.91 -4.26 16.29
C GLY A 182 47.57 -3.81 15.70
N ILE A 183 46.48 -4.09 16.43
CA ILE A 183 45.09 -3.88 15.98
C ILE A 183 44.69 -2.42 15.76
N SER A 184 45.38 -1.47 16.41
CA SER A 184 45.17 -0.03 16.23
C SER A 184 45.41 0.41 14.77
N ASN A 185 46.14 -0.37 13.97
CA ASN A 185 46.35 -0.12 12.55
C ASN A 185 45.07 -0.19 11.70
N LEU A 186 43.99 -0.80 12.21
CA LEU A 186 42.67 -0.74 11.56
C LEU A 186 42.09 0.69 11.54
N TRP A 187 42.58 1.57 12.41
CA TRP A 187 42.25 2.99 12.46
C TRP A 187 43.31 3.87 11.78
N HIS A 188 44.32 3.29 11.12
CA HIS A 188 45.26 4.10 10.35
C HIS A 188 44.57 4.80 9.19
N GLY A 189 44.70 6.12 9.15
CA GLY A 189 44.01 6.96 8.19
C GLY A 189 42.80 7.71 8.77
N THR A 190 42.38 7.42 10.02
CA THR A 190 41.18 8.01 10.64
C THR A 190 41.19 9.54 10.61
N LEU A 191 42.29 10.19 11.00
CA LEU A 191 42.37 11.66 11.00
C LEU A 191 42.16 12.24 9.59
N GLY A 192 42.79 11.66 8.57
CA GLY A 192 42.61 12.04 7.18
C GLY A 192 41.20 11.73 6.65
N ALA A 193 40.57 10.66 7.14
CA ALA A 193 39.18 10.34 6.82
C ALA A 193 38.21 11.37 7.42
N MET A 194 38.41 11.74 8.68
CA MET A 194 37.63 12.77 9.39
C MET A 194 37.84 14.14 8.74
N ALA A 195 39.08 14.53 8.46
CA ALA A 195 39.40 15.78 7.77
C ALA A 195 38.79 15.82 6.36
N ALA A 196 38.95 14.77 5.55
CA ALA A 196 38.32 14.69 4.23
C ALA A 196 36.78 14.68 4.29
N THR A 197 36.20 14.22 5.40
CA THR A 197 34.76 14.26 5.64
C THR A 197 34.31 15.68 5.90
N TRP A 198 34.97 16.37 6.83
CA TRP A 198 34.63 17.73 7.22
C TRP A 198 34.88 18.72 6.07
N VAL A 199 36.06 18.67 5.45
CA VAL A 199 36.47 19.50 4.30
C VAL A 199 35.68 19.17 3.03
N GLY A 200 35.07 17.98 2.93
CA GLY A 200 34.09 17.71 1.86
C GLY A 200 32.70 18.25 2.20
N HIS A 201 32.22 18.00 3.43
CA HIS A 201 30.86 18.28 3.83
C HIS A 201 30.60 19.78 3.97
N TYR A 202 31.48 20.54 4.65
CA TYR A 202 31.27 21.96 4.89
C TYR A 202 31.19 22.79 3.58
N PRO A 203 32.18 22.71 2.65
CA PRO A 203 32.10 23.44 1.38
C PRO A 203 30.92 23.02 0.50
N TRP A 204 30.50 21.76 0.57
CA TRP A 204 29.31 21.29 -0.15
C TRP A 204 28.08 22.09 0.26
N PHE A 205 27.83 22.24 1.57
CA PHE A 205 26.65 22.96 2.08
C PHE A 205 26.75 24.46 1.85
N VAL A 206 27.93 25.06 2.03
CA VAL A 206 28.14 26.48 1.74
C VAL A 206 27.82 26.77 0.26
N THR A 207 28.34 25.94 -0.65
CA THR A 207 28.08 26.07 -2.08
C THR A 207 26.61 25.87 -2.40
N HIS A 208 25.99 24.81 -1.85
CA HIS A 208 24.59 24.49 -2.09
C HIS A 208 23.66 25.62 -1.64
N ASN A 209 23.88 26.16 -0.43
CA ASN A 209 23.05 27.22 0.12
C ASN A 209 23.24 28.53 -0.64
N THR A 210 24.48 28.88 -0.99
CA THR A 210 24.78 30.09 -1.78
C THR A 210 24.11 30.03 -3.13
N LEU A 211 24.28 28.93 -3.87
CA LEU A 211 23.64 28.76 -5.16
C LEU A 211 22.11 28.69 -5.04
N ASN A 212 21.56 28.06 -4.00
CA ASN A 212 20.13 28.01 -3.78
C ASN A 212 19.52 29.40 -3.49
N ALA A 213 20.28 30.32 -2.89
CA ALA A 213 19.84 31.69 -2.61
C ALA A 213 19.87 32.60 -3.86
N HIS A 214 20.79 32.36 -4.80
CA HIS A 214 21.01 33.25 -5.94
C HIS A 214 20.50 32.71 -7.27
N LEU A 215 20.36 31.39 -7.42
CA LEU A 215 19.92 30.78 -8.68
C LEU A 215 18.38 30.83 -8.77
N PRO A 216 17.81 31.51 -9.78
CA PRO A 216 16.35 31.62 -9.92
C PRO A 216 15.70 30.27 -10.22
N ASP A 217 14.38 30.18 -9.99
CA ASP A 217 13.61 28.99 -10.33
C ASP A 217 13.48 28.81 -11.84
N PHE A 218 13.61 27.57 -12.30
CA PHE A 218 13.53 27.24 -13.72
C PHE A 218 12.06 27.00 -14.13
N ASN A 219 11.53 27.86 -14.99
CA ASN A 219 10.13 27.83 -15.44
C ASN A 219 9.88 26.87 -16.61
N PHE A 220 9.98 25.57 -16.36
CA PHE A 220 9.54 24.52 -17.29
C PHE A 220 9.13 23.25 -16.53
N LYS A 221 8.48 22.29 -17.22
CA LYS A 221 7.87 21.07 -16.64
C LYS A 221 8.76 20.30 -15.65
N TYR A 222 10.08 20.31 -15.85
CA TYR A 222 11.06 19.66 -14.99
C TYR A 222 12.05 20.62 -14.33
N GLY A 223 11.83 21.93 -14.41
CA GLY A 223 12.80 22.95 -14.04
C GLY A 223 13.27 22.86 -12.60
N LYS A 224 12.37 22.59 -11.65
CA LYS A 224 12.73 22.35 -10.23
C LYS A 224 13.72 21.19 -10.05
N TYR A 225 13.57 20.12 -10.81
CA TYR A 225 14.46 18.96 -10.73
C TYR A 225 15.81 19.24 -11.35
N VAL A 226 15.81 19.91 -12.51
CA VAL A 226 17.04 20.32 -13.19
C VAL A 226 17.82 21.32 -12.32
N ARG A 227 17.15 22.31 -11.72
CA ARG A 227 17.74 23.26 -10.77
C ARG A 227 18.42 22.53 -9.62
N ASN A 228 17.70 21.63 -8.94
CA ASN A 228 18.28 20.87 -7.83
C ASN A 228 19.45 19.96 -8.25
N ALA A 229 19.40 19.39 -9.44
CA ALA A 229 20.50 18.60 -10.00
C ALA A 229 21.76 19.46 -10.23
N VAL A 230 21.60 20.67 -10.80
CA VAL A 230 22.68 21.63 -11.00
C VAL A 230 23.28 22.06 -9.65
N LEU A 231 22.45 22.45 -8.69
CA LEU A 231 22.88 22.82 -7.34
C LEU A 231 23.70 21.70 -6.68
N GLY A 232 23.18 20.46 -6.73
CA GLY A 232 23.84 19.29 -6.14
C GLY A 232 25.15 18.93 -6.84
N PHE A 233 25.19 19.02 -8.18
CA PHE A 233 26.39 18.75 -8.97
C PHE A 233 27.50 19.76 -8.70
N CYS A 234 27.21 21.07 -8.79
CA CYS A 234 28.19 22.12 -8.49
C CYS A 234 28.73 22.02 -7.06
N SER A 235 27.85 21.75 -6.09
CA SER A 235 28.26 21.55 -4.69
C SER A 235 29.17 20.35 -4.50
N SER A 236 28.88 19.24 -5.20
CA SER A 236 29.70 18.03 -5.17
C SER A 236 31.04 18.23 -5.86
N PHE A 237 31.06 18.92 -6.99
CA PHE A 237 32.27 19.27 -7.73
C PHE A 237 33.24 20.09 -6.86
N VAL A 238 32.75 21.19 -6.25
CA VAL A 238 33.56 22.03 -5.35
C VAL A 238 34.11 21.24 -4.17
N SER A 239 33.25 20.47 -3.49
CA SER A 239 33.66 19.60 -2.38
C SER A 239 34.71 18.56 -2.79
N ASP A 240 34.57 17.96 -3.97
CA ASP A 240 35.48 16.94 -4.45
C ASP A 240 36.86 17.52 -4.78
N CYS A 241 36.91 18.68 -5.43
CA CYS A 241 38.17 19.38 -5.71
C CYS A 241 38.92 19.74 -4.42
N ILE A 242 38.23 20.29 -3.42
CA ILE A 242 38.86 20.73 -2.16
C ILE A 242 39.28 19.53 -1.30
N SER A 243 38.49 18.46 -1.26
CA SER A 243 38.77 17.32 -0.38
C SER A 243 39.68 16.24 -1.00
N ASN A 244 40.04 16.32 -2.29
CA ASN A 244 40.69 15.21 -2.98
C ASN A 244 42.07 14.85 -2.40
N SER A 245 42.91 15.84 -2.09
CA SER A 245 44.26 15.62 -1.56
C SER A 245 44.25 14.85 -0.24
N LEU A 246 43.31 15.18 0.65
CA LEU A 246 43.12 14.46 1.92
C LEU A 246 42.69 13.00 1.70
N ARG A 247 41.91 12.73 0.64
CA ARG A 247 41.45 11.37 0.30
C ARG A 247 42.54 10.53 -0.33
N VAL A 248 43.39 11.15 -1.15
CA VAL A 248 44.62 10.55 -1.67
C VAL A 248 45.51 10.14 -0.49
N LEU A 249 45.81 11.08 0.41
CA LEU A 249 46.65 10.82 1.59
C LEU A 249 46.06 9.75 2.52
N LYS A 250 44.75 9.82 2.80
CA LYS A 250 44.04 8.80 3.59
C LYS A 250 44.22 7.42 2.96
N THR A 251 43.89 7.27 1.68
CA THR A 251 43.92 5.98 0.99
C THR A 251 45.33 5.42 0.94
N THR A 252 46.33 6.25 0.59
CA THR A 252 47.74 5.84 0.57
C THR A 252 48.24 5.35 1.93
N LYS A 253 47.92 6.06 3.01
CA LYS A 253 48.31 5.67 4.37
C LYS A 253 47.57 4.42 4.87
N GLN A 254 46.29 4.28 4.52
CA GLN A 254 45.46 3.16 4.95
C GLN A 254 45.90 1.84 4.31
N THR A 255 46.20 1.87 3.00
CA THR A 255 46.57 0.67 2.23
C THR A 255 48.07 0.43 2.12
N SER A 256 48.92 1.29 2.73
CA SER A 256 50.36 1.01 2.79
C SER A 256 50.63 -0.25 3.62
N GLN A 257 51.58 -1.08 3.18
CA GLN A 257 51.98 -2.28 3.91
C GLN A 257 52.70 -1.92 5.22
N VAL A 258 53.58 -0.92 5.16
CA VAL A 258 54.29 -0.35 6.32
C VAL A 258 53.53 0.89 6.85
N PRO A 259 53.43 1.10 8.17
CA PRO A 259 52.86 2.31 8.75
C PRO A 259 53.55 3.59 8.23
N LEU A 260 52.76 4.54 7.72
CA LEU A 260 53.25 5.84 7.23
C LEU A 260 52.67 7.00 8.03
N THR A 261 53.47 8.01 8.32
CA THR A 261 52.97 9.32 8.76
C THR A 261 52.41 10.11 7.57
N TYR A 262 51.56 11.12 7.82
CA TYR A 262 51.03 11.96 6.73
C TYR A 262 52.11 12.74 5.98
N PRO A 263 53.12 13.35 6.64
CA PRO A 263 54.23 13.98 5.94
C PRO A 263 55.02 13.01 5.06
N GLN A 264 55.26 11.78 5.52
CA GLN A 264 55.90 10.74 4.70
C GLN A 264 55.03 10.37 3.49
N ALA A 265 53.71 10.22 3.67
CA ALA A 265 52.81 9.96 2.55
C ALA A 265 52.83 11.10 1.52
N VAL A 266 52.84 12.37 1.96
CA VAL A 266 52.98 13.53 1.05
C VAL A 266 54.29 13.45 0.28
N ARG A 267 55.43 13.27 0.98
CA ARG A 267 56.75 13.17 0.35
C ARG A 267 56.80 12.05 -0.69
N ASN A 268 56.29 10.87 -0.35
CA ASN A 268 56.28 9.72 -1.25
C ASN A 268 55.43 9.95 -2.51
N ILE A 269 54.33 10.69 -2.39
CA ILE A 269 53.45 10.99 -3.53
C ILE A 269 54.06 12.08 -4.41
N VAL A 270 54.54 13.16 -3.80
CA VAL A 270 55.15 14.29 -4.53
C VAL A 270 56.45 13.86 -5.21
N ALA A 271 57.25 12.99 -4.58
CA ALA A 271 58.45 12.44 -5.20
C ALA A 271 58.15 11.58 -6.44
N LYS A 272 56.99 10.90 -6.46
CA LYS A 272 56.62 9.99 -7.56
C LYS A 272 55.87 10.70 -8.69
N ASP A 273 54.90 11.55 -8.35
CA ASP A 273 53.92 12.09 -9.29
C ASP A 273 53.81 13.64 -9.22
N GLY A 274 54.70 14.29 -8.46
CA GLY A 274 54.65 15.73 -8.20
C GLY A 274 53.41 16.16 -7.41
N TYR A 275 53.20 17.47 -7.33
CA TYR A 275 51.99 18.04 -6.72
C TYR A 275 50.72 17.66 -7.50
N ALA A 276 50.82 17.45 -8.82
CA ALA A 276 49.71 16.96 -9.64
C ALA A 276 49.18 15.60 -9.13
N GLY A 277 50.07 14.70 -8.65
CA GLY A 277 49.65 13.45 -8.04
C GLY A 277 48.91 13.63 -6.71
N LEU A 278 49.31 14.61 -5.90
CA LEU A 278 48.67 14.88 -4.61
C LEU A 278 47.23 15.41 -4.78
N PHE A 279 47.01 16.32 -5.72
CA PHE A 279 45.71 16.96 -5.91
C PHE A 279 44.83 16.30 -6.99
N GLY A 280 45.42 15.69 -8.02
CA GLY A 280 44.72 15.23 -9.23
C GLY A 280 44.42 13.74 -9.30
N ARG A 281 45.11 12.88 -8.53
CA ARG A 281 44.88 11.42 -8.59
C ARG A 281 43.41 11.08 -8.37
N GLY A 282 42.82 10.37 -9.33
CA GLY A 282 41.44 9.88 -9.28
C GLY A 282 40.35 10.97 -9.26
N LEU A 283 40.68 12.27 -9.39
CA LEU A 283 39.71 13.37 -9.27
C LEU A 283 38.65 13.31 -10.38
N ALA A 284 39.06 13.13 -11.64
CA ALA A 284 38.13 13.01 -12.77
C ALA A 284 37.17 11.81 -12.59
N THR A 285 37.72 10.65 -12.22
CA THR A 285 36.93 9.45 -11.91
C THR A 285 35.96 9.70 -10.77
N ARG A 286 36.38 10.43 -9.73
CA ARG A 286 35.55 10.78 -8.58
C ARG A 286 34.36 11.66 -8.97
N ILE A 287 34.59 12.72 -9.74
CA ILE A 287 33.54 13.63 -10.21
C ILE A 287 32.50 12.85 -11.02
N LEU A 288 32.95 12.02 -11.97
CA LEU A 288 32.08 11.16 -12.75
C LEU A 288 31.30 10.16 -11.87
N THR A 289 32.00 9.49 -10.96
CA THR A 289 31.40 8.50 -10.05
C THR A 289 30.33 9.14 -9.17
N ASN A 290 30.63 10.29 -8.57
CA ASN A 290 29.69 10.97 -7.69
C ASN A 290 28.49 11.52 -8.47
N GLY A 291 28.66 11.97 -9.72
CA GLY A 291 27.55 12.33 -10.61
C GLY A 291 26.61 11.16 -10.86
N LEU A 292 27.14 10.01 -11.30
CA LEU A 292 26.36 8.80 -11.55
C LEU A 292 25.70 8.26 -10.28
N GLN A 293 26.46 8.19 -9.18
CA GLN A 293 25.95 7.73 -7.89
C GLN A 293 24.87 8.65 -7.34
N GLY A 294 25.00 9.97 -7.49
CA GLY A 294 24.03 10.95 -7.02
C GLY A 294 22.68 10.82 -7.74
N MET A 295 22.70 10.65 -9.07
CA MET A 295 21.49 10.42 -9.85
C MET A 295 20.79 9.13 -9.42
N PHE A 296 21.54 8.02 -9.37
CA PHE A 296 21.00 6.71 -9.01
C PHE A 296 20.46 6.68 -7.57
N PHE A 297 21.21 7.26 -6.63
CA PHE A 297 20.82 7.36 -5.23
C PHE A 297 19.56 8.21 -5.04
N SER A 298 19.43 9.35 -5.73
CA SER A 298 18.29 10.25 -5.56
C SER A 298 16.97 9.61 -5.98
N VAL A 299 16.98 8.84 -7.08
CA VAL A 299 15.80 8.09 -7.55
C VAL A 299 15.41 7.00 -6.55
N MET A 300 16.39 6.20 -6.12
CA MET A 300 16.16 5.09 -5.18
C MET A 300 15.74 5.58 -3.79
N TRP A 301 16.43 6.61 -3.26
CA TRP A 301 16.09 7.23 -1.99
C TRP A 301 14.64 7.69 -1.99
N LYS A 302 14.21 8.42 -3.03
CA LYS A 302 12.86 8.96 -3.09
C LYS A 302 11.80 7.85 -3.11
N ALA A 303 12.03 6.78 -3.87
CA ALA A 303 11.15 5.62 -3.89
C ALA A 303 11.05 4.91 -2.53
N PHE A 304 12.17 4.70 -1.85
CA PHE A 304 12.19 4.07 -0.51
C PHE A 304 11.58 4.99 0.56
N GLN A 305 11.89 6.28 0.53
CA GLN A 305 11.37 7.29 1.43
C GLN A 305 9.84 7.38 1.32
N GLU A 306 9.31 7.45 0.09
CA GLU A 306 7.87 7.49 -0.16
C GLU A 306 7.17 6.23 0.37
N THR A 307 7.78 5.06 0.18
CA THR A 307 7.27 3.79 0.72
C THR A 307 7.22 3.80 2.25
N LEU A 308 8.28 4.25 2.91
CA LEU A 308 8.36 4.32 4.37
C LEU A 308 7.42 5.37 4.96
N ASP A 309 7.31 6.54 4.33
CA ASP A 309 6.40 7.60 4.76
C ASP A 309 4.94 7.19 4.56
N ASN A 310 4.60 6.49 3.48
CA ASN A 310 3.26 5.95 3.27
C ASN A 310 2.91 4.91 4.35
N ARG A 311 3.84 4.02 4.70
CA ARG A 311 3.66 3.06 5.83
C ARG A 311 3.51 3.77 7.18
N ALA A 312 4.28 4.84 7.41
CA ALA A 312 4.21 5.60 8.66
C ALA A 312 2.91 6.41 8.77
N LYS A 313 2.48 7.05 7.67
CA LYS A 313 1.18 7.73 7.57
C LYS A 313 0.04 6.74 7.80
N GLU A 314 0.13 5.53 7.25
CA GLU A 314 -0.87 4.48 7.48
C GLU A 314 -0.90 4.04 8.95
N LYS A 315 0.26 3.82 9.60
CA LYS A 315 0.31 3.53 11.04
C LYS A 315 -0.23 4.67 11.89
N GLN A 316 0.10 5.91 11.58
CA GLN A 316 -0.38 7.09 12.30
C GLN A 316 -1.87 7.30 12.07
N ARG A 317 -2.37 7.06 10.87
CA ARG A 317 -3.79 7.05 10.53
C ARG A 317 -4.51 5.95 11.29
N GLN A 318 -3.96 4.75 11.40
CA GLN A 318 -4.52 3.68 12.22
C GLN A 318 -4.51 4.01 13.73
N ALA A 319 -3.49 4.73 14.22
CA ALA A 319 -3.43 5.21 15.60
C ALA A 319 -4.42 6.36 15.86
N LEU A 320 -4.59 7.28 14.91
CA LEU A 320 -5.59 8.35 14.94
C LEU A 320 -7.01 7.78 14.83
N LEU A 321 -7.23 6.76 14.00
CA LEU A 321 -8.50 6.02 13.92
C LEU A 321 -8.82 5.21 15.19
N LYS A 322 -7.81 4.91 16.01
CA LYS A 322 -7.97 4.29 17.34
C LYS A 322 -8.25 5.33 18.43
N SER A 323 -7.65 6.52 18.37
CA SER A 323 -7.82 7.60 19.37
C SER A 323 -9.05 8.47 19.10
N ALA A 324 -9.44 8.67 17.84
CA ALA A 324 -10.71 9.28 17.43
C ALA A 324 -11.95 8.39 17.73
N ARG A 325 -11.77 7.25 18.42
CA ARG A 325 -12.88 6.47 18.98
C ARG A 325 -13.56 7.15 20.19
N LEU A 326 -12.99 8.21 20.76
CA LEU A 326 -13.60 8.88 21.92
C LEU A 326 -14.71 9.89 21.57
N PHE A 327 -14.96 10.21 20.30
CA PHE A 327 -16.03 11.13 19.89
C PHE A 327 -16.56 10.77 18.49
N ARG A 328 -17.59 9.92 18.39
CA ARG A 328 -18.65 9.94 17.33
C ARG A 328 -19.57 8.71 17.44
N VAL A 329 -20.73 8.93 18.05
CA VAL A 329 -21.86 7.98 18.17
C VAL A 329 -22.34 7.40 16.82
N PRO A 330 -22.34 8.09 15.66
CA PRO A 330 -22.83 7.50 14.39
C PRO A 330 -21.89 6.45 13.76
N LEU A 331 -20.57 6.59 13.95
CA LEU A 331 -19.58 5.66 13.37
C LEU A 331 -19.36 4.44 14.29
N GLU A 332 -19.63 4.58 15.58
CA GLU A 332 -19.65 3.46 16.52
C GLU A 332 -20.85 2.56 16.28
N VAL A 333 -22.07 3.09 16.07
CA VAL A 333 -23.19 2.24 15.63
C VAL A 333 -22.83 1.51 14.33
N PHE A 334 -22.33 2.21 13.30
CA PHE A 334 -21.88 1.56 12.06
C PHE A 334 -20.75 0.52 12.27
N ARG A 335 -19.83 0.73 13.23
CA ARG A 335 -18.81 -0.26 13.61
C ARG A 335 -19.32 -1.35 14.55
N THR A 336 -20.40 -1.14 15.29
CA THR A 336 -21.05 -2.17 16.09
C THR A 336 -21.94 -3.02 15.16
N VAL A 337 -22.50 -2.43 14.10
CA VAL A 337 -23.23 -3.09 12.99
C VAL A 337 -22.33 -3.82 12.01
N CYS A 338 -21.02 -3.52 11.99
CA CYS A 338 -20.11 -4.10 10.99
C CYS A 338 -18.77 -4.64 11.53
N CYS A 339 -18.39 -4.40 12.79
CA CYS A 339 -16.97 -4.46 13.20
C CYS A 339 -16.67 -5.10 14.56
N LEU A 340 -17.62 -5.74 15.25
CA LEU A 340 -17.33 -6.42 16.53
C LEU A 340 -16.81 -7.86 16.38
N ALA A 341 -16.30 -8.20 15.20
CA ALA A 341 -15.73 -9.52 14.99
C ALA A 341 -14.42 -9.48 14.20
N CYS A 342 -13.60 -8.48 14.55
CA CYS A 342 -12.18 -8.50 14.23
C CYS A 342 -11.27 -8.42 15.46
N LYS A 343 -11.77 -8.37 16.71
CA LYS A 343 -10.87 -8.09 17.85
C LYS A 343 -11.12 -8.65 19.25
N GLN A 344 -12.00 -9.61 19.47
CA GLN A 344 -11.99 -10.35 20.74
C GLN A 344 -12.29 -11.83 20.47
N LEU A 345 -11.23 -12.63 20.60
CA LEU A 345 -11.14 -14.05 20.96
C LEU A 345 -9.79 -14.59 20.41
N MET A 346 -8.71 -14.32 21.15
CA MET A 346 -7.55 -15.22 21.25
C MET A 346 -7.70 -15.93 22.61
N PRO A 347 -7.31 -17.22 22.79
CA PRO A 347 -5.97 -17.76 22.49
C PRO A 347 -5.95 -19.24 22.00
N PRO A 348 -4.81 -19.96 21.97
CA PRO A 348 -3.51 -19.66 21.36
C PRO A 348 -3.16 -20.63 20.20
N LYS A 349 -2.08 -20.28 19.49
CA LYS A 349 -1.44 -20.94 18.34
C LYS A 349 -1.39 -22.48 18.36
N ARG A 350 -1.58 -23.10 17.17
CA ARG A 350 -0.73 -24.21 16.68
C ARG A 350 -0.57 -24.15 15.15
N SER A 351 0.72 -24.23 14.75
CA SER A 351 1.34 -24.62 13.46
C SER A 351 0.76 -24.18 12.12
N ALA A 352 1.66 -23.62 11.31
CA ALA A 352 1.45 -23.02 10.00
C ALA A 352 1.14 -24.02 8.87
N SER A 353 0.29 -23.60 7.93
CA SER A 353 0.54 -23.51 6.47
C SER A 353 -0.82 -23.38 5.75
N THR A 354 -0.82 -22.75 4.57
CA THR A 354 -2.00 -22.41 3.74
C THR A 354 -2.76 -21.12 4.10
N LEU A 355 -2.05 -20.05 4.50
CA LEU A 355 -2.63 -18.76 4.89
C LEU A 355 -3.00 -17.83 3.71
N GLU A 356 -3.49 -18.38 2.60
CA GLU A 356 -3.95 -17.57 1.43
C GLU A 356 -5.21 -18.09 0.72
N LYS A 357 -5.84 -19.18 1.18
CA LYS A 357 -6.89 -19.88 0.41
C LYS A 357 -8.35 -19.64 0.78
N GLU A 358 -8.68 -18.84 1.80
CA GLU A 358 -10.05 -18.34 1.97
C GLU A 358 -10.03 -16.83 2.25
N LYS A 359 -9.78 -16.07 1.18
CA LYS A 359 -10.05 -14.64 1.12
C LYS A 359 -11.56 -14.42 1.28
N ARG A 360 -11.97 -14.20 2.54
CA ARG A 360 -12.79 -13.05 2.95
C ARG A 360 -13.98 -12.70 2.04
N GLU A 361 -14.95 -13.60 1.92
CA GLU A 361 -16.35 -13.23 1.66
C GLU A 361 -16.98 -12.93 3.04
N TRP A 362 -17.19 -11.65 3.35
CA TRP A 362 -17.77 -11.20 4.61
C TRP A 362 -19.09 -10.50 4.33
N ALA A 363 -20.17 -11.28 4.26
CA ALA A 363 -21.52 -10.77 4.39
C ALA A 363 -22.02 -11.03 5.82
N PHE A 364 -22.57 -9.97 6.43
CA PHE A 364 -23.30 -9.90 7.71
C PHE A 364 -22.52 -9.99 9.03
N LYS A 365 -22.71 -8.97 9.90
CA LYS A 365 -22.15 -8.93 11.26
C LYS A 365 -22.88 -7.98 12.24
N VAL A 366 -24.04 -8.43 12.69
CA VAL A 366 -24.62 -8.37 14.05
C VAL A 366 -24.00 -7.41 15.10
N ILE A 367 -24.90 -6.67 15.76
CA ILE A 367 -24.70 -5.66 16.81
C ILE A 367 -24.99 -6.25 18.19
N THR A 368 -24.22 -5.82 19.19
CA THR A 368 -24.36 -6.16 20.62
C THR A 368 -25.41 -5.30 21.36
N GLU A 369 -26.23 -5.99 22.17
CA GLU A 369 -27.05 -5.63 23.35
C GLU A 369 -28.16 -4.54 23.25
N ILE A 370 -29.42 -4.95 23.51
CA ILE A 370 -30.37 -4.52 24.58
C ILE A 370 -31.61 -5.46 24.50
N PRO A 371 -32.32 -5.79 25.60
CA PRO A 371 -33.26 -6.92 25.69
C PRO A 371 -34.72 -6.56 25.41
N GLY A 372 -35.47 -7.48 24.80
CA GLY A 372 -36.94 -7.55 24.88
C GLY A 372 -37.70 -7.68 23.55
N GLN A 373 -38.35 -8.84 23.38
CA GLN A 373 -39.55 -9.14 22.57
C GLN A 373 -39.45 -9.45 21.06
N THR A 374 -39.56 -10.78 20.81
CA THR A 374 -40.46 -11.56 19.91
C THR A 374 -40.85 -11.11 18.49
N GLU A 375 -40.33 -11.93 17.55
CA GLU A 375 -40.90 -12.63 16.36
C GLU A 375 -41.44 -11.91 15.11
N ALA A 376 -40.76 -12.16 13.97
CA ALA A 376 -41.34 -12.59 12.67
C ALA A 376 -40.24 -13.13 11.70
N PHE A 377 -40.58 -14.11 10.84
CA PHE A 377 -39.67 -14.87 9.96
C PHE A 377 -39.47 -14.27 8.56
N ILE A 378 -38.20 -14.05 8.15
CA ILE A 378 -37.68 -13.89 6.77
C ILE A 378 -36.28 -14.52 6.77
N VAL A 379 -35.97 -15.38 5.78
CA VAL A 379 -34.75 -16.23 5.64
C VAL A 379 -33.72 -15.95 6.73
N ASP A 380 -33.72 -16.82 7.74
CA ASP A 380 -33.29 -16.44 9.06
C ASP A 380 -31.76 -16.44 9.10
N GLY A 381 -31.18 -15.29 8.71
CA GLY A 381 -29.75 -15.02 8.78
C GLY A 381 -29.22 -15.26 10.19
N PHE A 382 -30.11 -15.19 11.19
CA PHE A 382 -29.87 -15.65 12.55
C PHE A 382 -29.38 -17.10 12.61
N GLU A 383 -30.04 -18.05 11.96
CA GLU A 383 -29.71 -19.48 11.94
C GLU A 383 -28.41 -19.73 11.17
N LEU A 384 -28.19 -19.00 10.08
CA LEU A 384 -26.91 -19.05 9.38
C LEU A 384 -25.76 -18.60 10.29
N VAL A 385 -25.97 -17.52 11.04
CA VAL A 385 -24.97 -16.96 11.97
C VAL A 385 -24.75 -17.88 13.18
N THR A 386 -25.82 -18.40 13.78
CA THR A 386 -25.74 -19.20 15.01
C THR A 386 -25.35 -20.65 14.74
N GLN A 387 -25.94 -21.27 13.71
CA GLN A 387 -25.78 -22.70 13.45
C GLN A 387 -24.70 -23.05 12.43
N VAL A 388 -24.35 -22.14 11.51
CA VAL A 388 -23.33 -22.39 10.48
C VAL A 388 -22.02 -21.69 10.83
N ILE A 389 -22.06 -20.40 11.22
CA ILE A 389 -20.86 -19.68 11.65
C ILE A 389 -20.49 -20.04 13.11
N GLY A 390 -21.47 -20.42 13.93
CA GLY A 390 -21.24 -20.81 15.32
C GLY A 390 -21.17 -19.63 16.29
N VAL A 391 -21.82 -18.50 15.96
CA VAL A 391 -21.93 -17.37 16.89
C VAL A 391 -22.95 -17.72 17.97
N ASP A 392 -22.59 -17.43 19.22
CA ASP A 392 -23.50 -17.59 20.35
C ASP A 392 -24.80 -16.81 20.12
N ALA A 393 -25.95 -17.50 20.17
CA ALA A 393 -27.27 -16.94 19.92
C ALA A 393 -27.60 -15.76 20.87
N SER A 394 -27.10 -15.77 22.10
CA SER A 394 -27.28 -14.66 23.06
C SER A 394 -26.62 -13.36 22.59
N ARG A 395 -25.69 -13.45 21.64
CA ARG A 395 -24.98 -12.31 21.04
C ARG A 395 -25.57 -11.88 19.70
N VAL A 396 -26.66 -12.51 19.26
CA VAL A 396 -27.30 -12.23 17.97
C VAL A 396 -28.65 -11.56 18.18
N VAL A 397 -28.78 -10.36 17.65
CA VAL A 397 -30.06 -9.64 17.59
C VAL A 397 -30.62 -9.76 16.17
N LYS A 398 -31.85 -10.25 16.07
CA LYS A 398 -32.59 -10.34 14.81
C LYS A 398 -33.16 -8.97 14.47
N LEU A 399 -32.98 -8.55 13.22
CA LEU A 399 -33.59 -7.35 12.67
C LEU A 399 -34.66 -7.78 11.67
N GLU A 400 -35.88 -7.28 11.83
CA GLU A 400 -36.99 -7.57 10.91
C GLU A 400 -36.83 -6.79 9.60
N MET A 401 -37.18 -7.42 8.47
CA MET A 401 -37.15 -6.75 7.17
C MET A 401 -38.19 -5.62 7.13
N GLY A 402 -37.82 -4.47 6.60
CA GLY A 402 -38.71 -3.32 6.42
C GLY A 402 -39.11 -2.60 7.71
N ARG A 403 -38.83 -3.16 8.89
CA ARG A 403 -39.15 -2.54 10.18
C ARG A 403 -37.97 -1.72 10.70
N PRO A 404 -38.15 -0.40 10.96
CA PRO A 404 -37.14 0.41 11.62
C PRO A 404 -36.87 -0.10 13.04
N THR A 405 -35.60 -0.34 13.35
CA THR A 405 -35.13 -0.77 14.68
C THR A 405 -34.12 0.24 15.20
N GLU A 406 -34.28 0.73 16.43
CA GLU A 406 -33.35 1.68 17.02
C GLU A 406 -32.12 0.98 17.60
N ILE A 407 -30.93 1.42 17.18
CA ILE A 407 -29.66 0.83 17.58
C ILE A 407 -28.66 1.94 17.87
N GLY A 408 -28.31 2.13 19.15
CA GLY A 408 -27.38 3.17 19.60
C GLY A 408 -27.77 4.59 19.16
N GLY A 409 -29.07 4.91 19.18
CA GLY A 409 -29.62 6.21 18.79
C GLY A 409 -29.70 6.46 17.28
N VAL A 410 -29.60 5.40 16.46
CA VAL A 410 -29.79 5.44 15.01
C VAL A 410 -30.86 4.42 14.64
N GLN A 411 -31.85 4.82 13.85
CA GLN A 411 -32.82 3.86 13.31
C GLN A 411 -32.21 3.12 12.13
N VAL A 412 -32.35 1.79 12.12
CA VAL A 412 -31.82 0.90 11.09
C VAL A 412 -32.97 0.09 10.53
N THR A 413 -33.13 0.11 9.21
CA THR A 413 -34.13 -0.68 8.49
C THR A 413 -33.43 -1.61 7.51
N CYS A 414 -33.76 -2.90 7.56
CA CYS A 414 -33.29 -3.88 6.58
C CYS A 414 -34.14 -3.80 5.30
N ILE A 415 -33.49 -3.79 4.15
CA ILE A 415 -34.13 -3.84 2.82
C ILE A 415 -33.54 -5.04 2.08
N ASP A 416 -34.35 -5.81 1.36
CA ASP A 416 -33.85 -6.94 0.56
C ASP A 416 -32.77 -6.48 -0.45
N ALA A 417 -31.62 -7.16 -0.47
CA ALA A 417 -30.50 -6.81 -1.36
C ALA A 417 -30.59 -7.48 -2.74
N ASN A 418 -31.54 -8.38 -2.94
CA ASN A 418 -31.74 -9.14 -4.18
C ASN A 418 -30.46 -9.86 -4.69
N HIS A 419 -29.51 -10.16 -3.79
CA HIS A 419 -28.22 -10.76 -4.08
C HIS A 419 -28.25 -12.29 -3.93
N CYS A 420 -28.41 -12.76 -2.69
CA CYS A 420 -28.58 -14.17 -2.33
C CYS A 420 -29.55 -14.28 -1.14
N PRO A 421 -30.04 -15.49 -0.79
CA PRO A 421 -30.97 -15.67 0.32
C PRO A 421 -30.44 -15.08 1.64
N GLY A 422 -31.26 -14.28 2.31
CA GLY A 422 -30.89 -13.59 3.55
C GLY A 422 -30.03 -12.33 3.38
N ALA A 423 -29.69 -11.94 2.13
CA ALA A 423 -28.91 -10.73 1.89
C ALA A 423 -29.76 -9.46 2.06
N VAL A 424 -29.28 -8.52 2.89
CA VAL A 424 -29.95 -7.24 3.13
C VAL A 424 -29.04 -6.03 2.91
N MET A 425 -29.64 -4.95 2.43
CA MET A 425 -29.12 -3.58 2.53
C MET A 425 -29.60 -2.97 3.85
N PHE A 426 -28.84 -2.02 4.39
CA PHE A 426 -29.20 -1.30 5.61
C PHE A 426 -29.47 0.18 5.30
N LEU A 427 -30.67 0.65 5.63
CA LEU A 427 -31.02 2.06 5.63
C LEU A 427 -30.90 2.61 7.06
N PHE A 428 -30.00 3.56 7.24
CA PHE A 428 -29.73 4.24 8.50
C PHE A 428 -30.42 5.61 8.49
N CYS A 429 -31.21 5.90 9.53
CA CYS A 429 -31.76 7.22 9.82
C CYS A 429 -31.13 7.75 11.10
N GLY A 430 -30.26 8.75 10.96
CA GLY A 430 -29.54 9.40 12.06
C GLY A 430 -30.18 10.72 12.50
N ALA A 431 -29.61 11.32 13.54
CA ALA A 431 -30.07 12.61 14.07
C ALA A 431 -30.14 13.70 12.99
N GLY A 432 -31.19 14.53 13.04
CA GLY A 432 -31.41 15.62 12.08
C GLY A 432 -31.91 15.19 10.69
N GLY A 433 -32.45 13.97 10.57
CA GLY A 433 -33.04 13.47 9.31
C GLY A 433 -32.01 13.00 8.29
N TRP A 434 -30.77 12.72 8.72
CA TRP A 434 -29.74 12.17 7.84
C TRP A 434 -30.08 10.72 7.46
N LEU A 435 -30.07 10.42 6.15
CA LEU A 435 -30.32 9.09 5.60
C LEU A 435 -29.07 8.52 4.92
N GLY A 436 -28.63 7.35 5.37
CA GLY A 436 -27.52 6.61 4.78
C GLY A 436 -27.93 5.22 4.33
N LEU A 437 -27.55 4.78 3.14
CA LEU A 437 -27.83 3.45 2.63
C LEU A 437 -26.54 2.65 2.44
N HIS A 438 -26.44 1.49 3.06
CA HIS A 438 -25.36 0.55 2.82
C HIS A 438 -25.87 -0.65 2.04
N THR A 439 -25.40 -0.81 0.80
CA THR A 439 -25.92 -1.87 -0.08
C THR A 439 -25.42 -3.26 0.29
N GLY A 440 -24.26 -3.37 0.96
CA GLY A 440 -23.59 -4.66 1.07
C GLY A 440 -23.26 -5.18 -0.34
N ASP A 441 -23.40 -6.48 -0.56
CA ASP A 441 -23.47 -7.07 -1.89
C ASP A 441 -24.95 -7.07 -2.33
N PHE A 442 -25.25 -6.49 -3.48
CA PHE A 442 -26.64 -6.32 -3.95
C PHE A 442 -26.76 -6.43 -5.47
N ARG A 443 -27.96 -6.77 -5.95
CA ARG A 443 -28.29 -6.69 -7.37
C ARG A 443 -29.49 -5.79 -7.62
N ALA A 444 -29.27 -4.64 -8.23
CA ALA A 444 -30.34 -3.73 -8.58
C ALA A 444 -31.31 -4.38 -9.57
N SER A 445 -32.60 -4.14 -9.36
CA SER A 445 -33.70 -4.57 -10.23
C SER A 445 -34.83 -3.57 -10.12
N SER A 446 -35.74 -3.55 -11.09
CA SER A 446 -36.91 -2.66 -11.05
C SER A 446 -37.75 -2.83 -9.77
N SER A 447 -37.82 -4.04 -9.22
CA SER A 447 -38.51 -4.32 -7.96
C SER A 447 -37.75 -3.77 -6.74
N LEU A 448 -36.43 -3.94 -6.69
CA LEU A 448 -35.59 -3.39 -5.61
C LEU A 448 -35.59 -1.86 -5.62
N LEU A 449 -35.59 -1.22 -6.79
CA LEU A 449 -35.63 0.25 -6.86
C LEU A 449 -36.91 0.83 -6.23
N LYS A 450 -38.04 0.09 -6.25
CA LYS A 450 -39.29 0.53 -5.61
C LYS A 450 -39.23 0.49 -4.08
N THR A 451 -38.33 -0.30 -3.49
CA THR A 451 -38.19 -0.43 -2.03
C THR A 451 -37.20 0.56 -1.44
N VAL A 452 -36.39 1.21 -2.27
CA VAL A 452 -35.35 2.15 -1.85
C VAL A 452 -35.82 3.59 -2.03
N PRO A 453 -35.68 4.47 -1.01
CA PRO A 453 -35.96 5.89 -1.15
C PRO A 453 -35.19 6.52 -2.32
N GLY A 454 -35.92 7.08 -3.28
CA GLY A 454 -35.35 7.70 -4.48
C GLY A 454 -35.20 9.22 -4.38
N ASN A 455 -34.81 9.83 -5.51
CA ASN A 455 -34.89 11.27 -5.75
C ASN A 455 -34.15 12.16 -4.73
N GLY A 456 -32.97 11.73 -4.27
CA GLY A 456 -32.10 12.55 -3.42
C GLY A 456 -32.44 12.54 -1.94
N ALA A 457 -33.41 11.70 -1.52
CA ALA A 457 -33.71 11.49 -0.11
C ALA A 457 -32.50 10.93 0.66
N ILE A 458 -31.69 10.09 0.02
CA ILE A 458 -30.53 9.47 0.66
C ILE A 458 -29.31 10.39 0.57
N ASN A 459 -28.74 10.77 1.72
CA ASN A 459 -27.54 11.60 1.78
C ASN A 459 -26.30 10.83 1.33
N THR A 460 -26.07 9.62 1.85
CA THR A 460 -24.85 8.85 1.60
C THR A 460 -25.15 7.41 1.23
N VAL A 461 -24.54 6.92 0.15
CA VAL A 461 -24.59 5.51 -0.25
C VAL A 461 -23.22 4.87 -0.10
N TRP A 462 -23.14 3.76 0.65
CA TRP A 462 -22.03 2.82 0.60
C TRP A 462 -22.37 1.75 -0.44
N LEU A 463 -21.71 1.84 -1.60
CA LEU A 463 -22.07 1.13 -2.81
C LEU A 463 -21.18 -0.10 -3.02
N ASP A 464 -21.80 -1.22 -3.36
CA ASP A 464 -21.15 -2.39 -3.98
C ASP A 464 -20.47 -1.95 -5.28
N THR A 465 -19.15 -2.06 -5.32
CA THR A 465 -18.34 -1.71 -6.48
C THR A 465 -17.70 -2.94 -7.15
N THR A 466 -18.23 -4.15 -6.92
CA THR A 466 -17.69 -5.40 -7.45
C THR A 466 -17.56 -5.37 -8.97
N TYR A 467 -18.60 -4.92 -9.67
CA TYR A 467 -18.64 -4.83 -11.14
C TYR A 467 -18.80 -3.38 -11.65
N SER A 468 -18.10 -2.44 -11.02
CA SER A 468 -18.13 -1.01 -11.37
C SER A 468 -17.43 -0.65 -12.69
N ASP A 469 -16.77 -1.60 -13.35
CA ASP A 469 -16.10 -1.40 -14.65
C ASP A 469 -17.06 -1.68 -15.80
N ARG A 470 -17.07 -0.80 -16.82
CA ARG A 470 -17.93 -0.85 -18.01
C ARG A 470 -17.90 -2.17 -18.78
N ARG A 471 -16.84 -2.97 -18.59
CA ARG A 471 -16.70 -4.28 -19.24
C ARG A 471 -17.58 -5.37 -18.61
N PHE A 472 -18.18 -5.11 -17.45
CA PHE A 472 -19.06 -6.06 -16.73
C PHE A 472 -20.53 -5.70 -16.95
N VAL A 473 -20.98 -5.88 -18.19
CA VAL A 473 -22.40 -5.88 -18.54
C VAL A 473 -22.88 -7.32 -18.53
N HIS A 474 -23.72 -7.68 -17.55
CA HIS A 474 -24.24 -9.03 -17.37
C HIS A 474 -25.64 -9.13 -17.95
N PRO A 475 -26.04 -10.31 -18.47
CA PRO A 475 -27.43 -10.52 -18.84
C PRO A 475 -28.35 -10.44 -17.60
N PRO A 476 -29.65 -10.17 -17.82
CA PRO A 476 -30.69 -10.46 -16.86
C PRO A 476 -30.55 -11.88 -16.30
N ARG A 477 -30.95 -12.04 -15.04
CA ARG A 477 -30.84 -13.31 -14.32
C ARG A 477 -31.65 -14.41 -15.02
N GLU A 478 -32.83 -14.07 -15.51
CA GLU A 478 -33.70 -14.95 -16.30
C GLU A 478 -33.05 -15.42 -17.60
N ASP A 479 -32.48 -14.50 -18.40
CA ASP A 479 -31.79 -14.85 -19.65
C ASP A 479 -30.62 -15.84 -19.42
N ALA A 480 -29.90 -15.70 -18.30
CA ALA A 480 -28.85 -16.64 -17.91
C ALA A 480 -29.42 -18.00 -17.47
N LEU A 481 -30.58 -18.02 -16.80
CA LEU A 481 -31.30 -19.26 -16.47
C LEU A 481 -31.87 -19.95 -17.73
N ASP A 482 -32.28 -19.20 -18.74
CA ASP A 482 -32.72 -19.73 -20.04
C ASP A 482 -31.55 -20.27 -20.86
N MET A 483 -30.38 -19.65 -20.77
CA MET A 483 -29.15 -20.23 -21.31
C MET A 483 -28.84 -21.58 -20.66
N ILE A 484 -28.95 -21.69 -19.33
CA ILE A 484 -28.80 -22.96 -18.62
C ILE A 484 -29.81 -23.99 -19.13
N ALA A 485 -31.10 -23.64 -19.21
CA ALA A 485 -32.15 -24.53 -19.69
C ALA A 485 -31.87 -25.05 -21.11
N ARG A 486 -31.43 -24.18 -22.02
CA ARG A 486 -31.06 -24.57 -23.40
C ARG A 486 -29.90 -25.56 -23.42
N ILE A 487 -28.85 -25.33 -22.62
CA ILE A 487 -27.67 -26.21 -22.57
C ILE A 487 -28.04 -27.56 -21.95
N VAL A 488 -28.82 -27.56 -20.87
CA VAL A 488 -29.31 -28.78 -20.24
C VAL A 488 -30.07 -29.63 -21.26
N ASN A 489 -31.05 -29.06 -21.96
CA ASN A 489 -31.80 -29.78 -22.99
C ASN A 489 -30.91 -30.30 -24.12
N LYS A 490 -29.92 -29.51 -24.56
CA LYS A 490 -28.97 -29.89 -25.60
C LYS A 490 -28.08 -31.06 -25.20
N GLU A 491 -27.60 -31.08 -23.96
CA GLU A 491 -26.61 -32.07 -23.51
C GLU A 491 -27.23 -33.28 -22.80
N ASN A 492 -28.56 -33.29 -22.61
CA ASN A 492 -29.32 -34.33 -21.91
C ASN A 492 -29.47 -35.61 -22.74
N GLU A 493 -28.42 -36.41 -22.75
CA GLU A 493 -28.38 -37.76 -23.33
C GLU A 493 -28.51 -38.81 -22.21
N PRO A 494 -28.99 -40.04 -22.50
CA PRO A 494 -29.05 -41.11 -21.49
C PRO A 494 -27.71 -41.33 -20.78
N GLY A 495 -27.74 -41.39 -19.45
CA GLY A 495 -26.53 -41.53 -18.63
C GLY A 495 -25.77 -40.23 -18.35
N THR A 496 -26.36 -39.06 -18.65
CA THR A 496 -25.79 -37.75 -18.32
C THR A 496 -26.12 -37.30 -16.90
N ILE A 497 -25.12 -36.79 -16.18
CA ILE A 497 -25.30 -36.09 -14.90
C ILE A 497 -24.88 -34.62 -15.00
N PHE A 498 -25.68 -33.74 -14.39
CA PHE A 498 -25.43 -32.30 -14.40
C PHE A 498 -24.89 -31.84 -13.05
N VAL A 499 -23.79 -31.07 -13.04
CA VAL A 499 -23.16 -30.58 -11.80
C VAL A 499 -23.07 -29.06 -11.86
N VAL A 500 -23.64 -28.36 -10.89
CA VAL A 500 -23.59 -26.90 -10.82
C VAL A 500 -22.89 -26.44 -9.55
N GLY A 501 -21.95 -25.51 -9.71
CA GLY A 501 -21.15 -24.96 -8.63
C GLY A 501 -21.83 -23.75 -7.98
N GLY A 502 -21.98 -23.78 -6.66
CA GLY A 502 -22.39 -22.65 -5.82
C GLY A 502 -21.28 -22.18 -4.88
N TYR A 503 -21.39 -20.93 -4.41
CA TYR A 503 -20.60 -20.46 -3.27
C TYR A 503 -21.20 -21.00 -1.97
N ARG A 504 -20.88 -20.43 -0.79
CA ARG A 504 -21.55 -20.87 0.45
C ARG A 504 -23.06 -20.63 0.38
N LEU A 505 -23.46 -19.49 -0.18
CA LEU A 505 -24.82 -19.11 -0.55
C LEU A 505 -24.79 -18.60 -1.99
N GLY A 506 -25.88 -18.78 -2.72
CA GLY A 506 -26.00 -18.35 -4.10
C GLY A 506 -25.87 -19.49 -5.10
N LYS A 507 -26.43 -19.25 -6.28
CA LYS A 507 -26.59 -20.18 -7.42
C LYS A 507 -27.64 -21.27 -7.22
N GLU A 508 -28.42 -21.22 -6.14
CA GLU A 508 -29.52 -22.16 -5.91
C GLU A 508 -30.53 -22.12 -7.08
N SER A 509 -30.86 -20.93 -7.58
CA SER A 509 -31.74 -20.76 -8.75
C SER A 509 -31.22 -21.47 -10.00
N CYS A 510 -29.91 -21.58 -10.18
CA CYS A 510 -29.33 -22.34 -11.30
C CYS A 510 -29.61 -23.84 -11.14
N ALA A 511 -29.44 -24.39 -9.94
CA ALA A 511 -29.74 -25.80 -9.65
C ALA A 511 -31.22 -26.12 -9.77
N VAL A 512 -32.09 -25.23 -9.24
CA VAL A 512 -33.55 -25.34 -9.37
C VAL A 512 -33.96 -25.34 -10.83
N ARG A 513 -33.45 -24.41 -11.64
CA ARG A 513 -33.76 -24.35 -13.07
C ARG A 513 -33.36 -25.63 -13.82
N MET A 514 -32.18 -26.19 -13.54
CA MET A 514 -31.76 -27.46 -14.13
C MET A 514 -32.70 -28.61 -13.75
N SER A 515 -33.08 -28.68 -12.48
CA SER A 515 -33.99 -29.69 -11.94
C SER A 515 -35.37 -29.63 -12.59
N GLU A 516 -35.92 -28.43 -12.74
CA GLU A 516 -37.21 -28.20 -13.40
C GLU A 516 -37.20 -28.61 -14.87
N VAL A 517 -36.12 -28.28 -15.59
CA VAL A 517 -35.98 -28.64 -17.02
C VAL A 517 -35.83 -30.15 -17.21
N LEU A 518 -35.10 -30.83 -16.31
CA LEU A 518 -34.90 -32.28 -16.40
C LEU A 518 -36.06 -33.10 -15.84
N GLY A 519 -36.92 -32.50 -15.00
CA GLY A 519 -37.89 -33.25 -14.20
C GLY A 519 -37.21 -34.19 -13.18
N LYS A 520 -35.97 -33.88 -12.77
CA LYS A 520 -35.15 -34.72 -11.88
C LYS A 520 -34.74 -33.96 -10.63
N LYS A 521 -34.60 -34.67 -9.51
CA LYS A 521 -34.22 -34.06 -8.22
C LYS A 521 -32.74 -33.64 -8.17
N ILE A 522 -32.44 -32.80 -7.19
CA ILE A 522 -31.13 -32.21 -6.90
C ILE A 522 -30.50 -32.95 -5.72
N PHE A 523 -29.32 -33.52 -5.94
CA PHE A 523 -28.47 -34.00 -4.87
C PHE A 523 -27.65 -32.86 -4.28
N ILE A 524 -27.67 -32.77 -2.95
CA ILE A 524 -26.92 -31.77 -2.18
C ILE A 524 -25.95 -32.53 -1.26
N PRO A 525 -24.63 -32.31 -1.41
CA PRO A 525 -23.62 -32.90 -0.54
C PRO A 525 -23.83 -32.55 0.94
N LYS A 526 -23.43 -33.46 1.85
CA LYS A 526 -23.66 -33.34 3.30
C LYS A 526 -23.15 -32.01 3.90
N ASN A 527 -22.01 -31.52 3.42
CA ASN A 527 -21.41 -30.25 3.87
C ASN A 527 -22.23 -29.01 3.48
N ARG A 528 -23.19 -29.12 2.54
CA ARG A 528 -24.06 -28.02 2.10
C ARG A 528 -25.51 -28.17 2.55
N ARG A 529 -25.97 -29.40 2.86
CA ARG A 529 -27.38 -29.68 3.21
C ARG A 529 -27.90 -28.77 4.33
N LYS A 530 -27.13 -28.56 5.40
CA LYS A 530 -27.53 -27.70 6.51
C LYS A 530 -27.78 -26.26 6.07
N ILE A 531 -26.91 -25.72 5.22
CA ILE A 531 -27.03 -24.35 4.72
C ILE A 531 -28.26 -24.23 3.83
N VAL A 532 -28.44 -25.15 2.87
CA VAL A 532 -29.60 -25.12 1.96
C VAL A 532 -30.91 -25.27 2.72
N ALA A 533 -30.97 -26.15 3.71
CA ALA A 533 -32.15 -26.35 4.55
C ALA A 533 -32.52 -25.05 5.30
N ILE A 534 -31.54 -24.37 5.90
CA ILE A 534 -31.78 -23.08 6.58
C ILE A 534 -32.24 -22.00 5.60
N CYS A 535 -31.67 -21.95 4.39
CA CYS A 535 -31.97 -20.91 3.41
C CYS A 535 -33.36 -21.05 2.77
N GLY A 536 -33.86 -22.28 2.63
CA GLY A 536 -35.15 -22.57 1.99
C GLY A 536 -35.23 -22.21 0.50
N ALA A 537 -34.10 -21.86 -0.13
CA ALA A 537 -34.07 -21.40 -1.53
C ALA A 537 -34.24 -22.54 -2.55
N ILE A 538 -34.01 -23.79 -2.16
CA ILE A 538 -34.32 -24.98 -2.94
C ILE A 538 -35.54 -25.64 -2.29
N PRO A 539 -36.69 -25.74 -2.99
CA PRO A 539 -37.87 -26.42 -2.46
C PRO A 539 -37.56 -27.86 -2.06
N GLU A 540 -38.01 -28.30 -0.87
CA GLU A 540 -37.73 -29.64 -0.35
C GLU A 540 -38.13 -30.76 -1.33
N ARG A 541 -39.24 -30.57 -2.07
CA ARG A 541 -39.70 -31.51 -3.11
C ARG A 541 -38.68 -31.77 -4.22
N LEU A 542 -37.77 -30.83 -4.47
CA LEU A 542 -36.72 -30.95 -5.48
C LEU A 542 -35.43 -31.58 -4.92
N ILE A 543 -35.32 -31.78 -3.61
CA ILE A 543 -34.13 -32.35 -2.99
C ILE A 543 -34.22 -33.89 -3.01
N ALA A 544 -33.13 -34.54 -3.40
CA ALA A 544 -33.05 -36.00 -3.47
C ALA A 544 -32.65 -36.63 -2.12
N ASP A 545 -33.43 -37.62 -1.67
CA ASP A 545 -33.15 -38.42 -0.48
C ASP A 545 -32.18 -39.58 -0.76
N LYS A 546 -32.21 -40.13 -1.99
CA LYS A 546 -31.42 -41.27 -2.48
C LYS A 546 -30.86 -40.99 -3.89
N GLU A 547 -30.35 -42.01 -4.58
CA GLU A 547 -29.68 -41.97 -5.89
C GLU A 547 -30.55 -41.53 -7.08
N ASP A 548 -31.84 -41.26 -6.90
CA ASP A 548 -32.70 -40.71 -7.96
C ASP A 548 -32.56 -39.18 -8.06
N TYR A 549 -31.46 -38.74 -8.65
CA TYR A 549 -31.16 -37.35 -8.95
C TYR A 549 -30.54 -37.19 -10.34
N GLY A 550 -30.77 -36.03 -10.96
CA GLY A 550 -30.18 -35.65 -12.25
C GLY A 550 -29.26 -34.44 -12.17
N VAL A 551 -29.29 -33.74 -11.03
CA VAL A 551 -28.52 -32.52 -10.79
C VAL A 551 -27.75 -32.67 -9.47
N VAL A 552 -26.50 -32.25 -9.45
CA VAL A 552 -25.67 -32.16 -8.24
C VAL A 552 -25.36 -30.69 -7.98
N PHE A 553 -25.76 -30.18 -6.82
CA PHE A 553 -25.42 -28.82 -6.39
C PHE A 553 -24.24 -28.83 -5.42
N ASP A 554 -23.04 -28.67 -5.96
CA ASP A 554 -21.78 -28.73 -5.21
C ASP A 554 -21.12 -27.35 -5.08
N THR A 555 -19.94 -27.30 -4.47
CA THR A 555 -19.11 -26.12 -4.34
C THR A 555 -18.50 -25.70 -5.67
N MET A 556 -18.34 -24.39 -5.88
CA MET A 556 -17.64 -23.84 -7.04
C MET A 556 -16.20 -24.39 -7.17
N GLY A 557 -15.55 -24.70 -6.04
CA GLY A 557 -14.22 -25.31 -6.00
C GLY A 557 -14.19 -26.72 -6.59
N ARG A 558 -15.27 -27.51 -6.39
CA ARG A 558 -15.41 -28.86 -6.94
C ARG A 558 -15.60 -28.86 -8.45
N VAL A 559 -16.44 -27.96 -8.97
CA VAL A 559 -16.60 -27.77 -10.43
C VAL A 559 -15.33 -27.19 -11.07
N GLY A 560 -14.54 -26.42 -10.32
CA GLY A 560 -13.22 -25.98 -10.73
C GLY A 560 -13.21 -25.08 -11.96
N ASN A 561 -12.14 -25.19 -12.74
CA ASN A 561 -11.91 -24.47 -14.00
C ASN A 561 -11.60 -25.41 -15.19
N SER A 562 -11.59 -26.73 -14.96
CA SER A 562 -11.34 -27.74 -16.00
C SER A 562 -12.45 -28.78 -15.98
N PRO A 563 -12.94 -29.26 -17.14
CA PRO A 563 -13.87 -30.39 -17.19
C PRO A 563 -13.33 -31.65 -16.50
N ASP A 564 -12.01 -31.86 -16.46
CA ASP A 564 -11.37 -33.04 -15.84
C ASP A 564 -11.63 -33.13 -14.33
N THR A 565 -11.99 -32.03 -13.68
CA THR A 565 -12.30 -32.02 -12.24
C THR A 565 -13.52 -32.84 -11.88
N LEU A 566 -14.32 -33.27 -12.86
CA LEU A 566 -15.53 -34.07 -12.70
C LEU A 566 -15.35 -35.50 -13.26
N ALA A 567 -14.13 -35.92 -13.62
CA ALA A 567 -13.88 -37.22 -14.25
C ALA A 567 -14.33 -38.42 -13.39
N ASP A 568 -14.35 -38.27 -12.08
CA ASP A 568 -14.82 -39.31 -11.15
C ASP A 568 -16.31 -39.65 -11.29
N PHE A 569 -17.13 -38.76 -11.88
CA PHE A 569 -18.50 -39.13 -12.25
C PHE A 569 -18.52 -40.19 -13.37
N LEU A 570 -17.54 -40.19 -14.27
CA LEU A 570 -17.42 -41.25 -15.28
C LEU A 570 -17.01 -42.57 -14.62
N GLU A 571 -16.11 -42.52 -13.62
CA GLU A 571 -15.71 -43.69 -12.82
C GLU A 571 -16.88 -44.26 -12.01
N ALA A 572 -17.82 -43.40 -11.58
CA ALA A 572 -19.05 -43.79 -10.90
C ALA A 572 -20.13 -44.38 -11.83
N GLY A 573 -19.84 -44.53 -13.13
CA GLY A 573 -20.72 -45.19 -14.10
C GLY A 573 -21.60 -44.27 -14.94
N TYR A 574 -21.45 -42.94 -14.82
CA TYR A 574 -22.13 -42.02 -15.74
C TYR A 574 -21.44 -42.00 -17.10
N VAL A 575 -22.22 -41.96 -18.18
CA VAL A 575 -21.71 -41.89 -19.56
C VAL A 575 -21.12 -40.50 -19.83
N LYS A 576 -21.70 -39.47 -19.20
CA LYS A 576 -21.37 -38.07 -19.45
C LYS A 576 -21.62 -37.22 -18.20
N VAL A 577 -20.74 -36.24 -17.98
CA VAL A 577 -20.90 -35.24 -16.92
C VAL A 577 -20.79 -33.83 -17.49
N VAL A 578 -21.76 -32.99 -17.16
CA VAL A 578 -21.84 -31.60 -17.62
C VAL A 578 -21.78 -30.67 -16.42
N GLY A 579 -20.61 -30.04 -16.25
CA GLY A 579 -20.36 -29.03 -15.22
C GLY A 579 -20.85 -27.65 -15.62
N PHE A 580 -21.37 -26.89 -14.67
CA PHE A 580 -21.82 -25.51 -14.83
C PHE A 580 -21.14 -24.58 -13.83
N ARG A 581 -20.33 -23.67 -14.36
CA ARG A 581 -19.69 -22.57 -13.64
C ARG A 581 -20.45 -21.28 -13.89
N CYS A 582 -21.47 -21.03 -13.07
CA CYS A 582 -22.32 -19.84 -13.13
C CYS A 582 -21.68 -18.69 -12.34
N THR A 583 -21.14 -17.67 -13.00
CA THR A 583 -20.42 -16.58 -12.32
C THR A 583 -20.42 -15.26 -13.10
N GLY A 584 -20.46 -14.13 -12.38
CA GLY A 584 -20.34 -12.79 -12.98
C GLY A 584 -18.94 -12.49 -13.53
N TRP A 585 -17.92 -13.30 -13.21
CA TRP A 585 -16.61 -13.18 -13.82
C TRP A 585 -16.56 -13.65 -15.28
N THR A 586 -17.58 -14.42 -15.69
CA THR A 586 -17.74 -14.88 -17.07
C THR A 586 -18.50 -13.82 -17.87
N ARG A 587 -17.94 -13.40 -19.00
CA ARG A 587 -18.50 -12.33 -19.84
C ARG A 587 -19.46 -12.84 -20.90
N LYS A 588 -19.20 -14.04 -21.41
CA LYS A 588 -19.99 -14.71 -22.44
C LYS A 588 -20.01 -16.20 -22.16
N GLU A 589 -21.04 -16.88 -22.64
CA GLU A 589 -21.10 -18.34 -22.61
C GLU A 589 -19.83 -18.94 -23.22
N SER A 590 -19.31 -19.96 -22.57
CA SER A 590 -18.17 -20.73 -23.08
C SER A 590 -18.27 -22.19 -22.65
N CYS A 591 -17.81 -23.08 -23.52
CA CYS A 591 -17.84 -24.52 -23.34
C CYS A 591 -16.43 -25.08 -23.51
N TRP A 592 -16.02 -25.98 -22.61
CA TRP A 592 -14.77 -26.73 -22.69
C TRP A 592 -15.06 -28.21 -22.55
N ARG A 593 -14.48 -29.02 -23.44
CA ARG A 593 -14.54 -30.47 -23.40
C ARG A 593 -13.19 -31.02 -23.01
N SER A 594 -13.16 -32.04 -22.18
CA SER A 594 -11.92 -32.70 -21.80
C SER A 594 -11.34 -33.46 -22.99
N LYS A 595 -10.01 -33.48 -23.10
CA LYS A 595 -9.28 -34.33 -24.05
C LYS A 595 -8.96 -35.70 -23.46
N GLU A 596 -8.80 -35.78 -22.14
CA GLU A 596 -8.41 -36.99 -21.41
C GLU A 596 -9.64 -37.84 -21.08
N HIS A 597 -10.79 -37.20 -20.84
CA HIS A 597 -12.06 -37.81 -20.44
C HIS A 597 -13.20 -37.31 -21.34
N PRO A 598 -13.42 -37.90 -22.53
CA PRO A 598 -14.35 -37.37 -23.55
C PRO A 598 -15.79 -37.10 -23.07
N GLY A 599 -16.26 -37.80 -22.02
CA GLY A 599 -17.57 -37.58 -21.39
C GLY A 599 -17.65 -36.35 -20.47
N CYS A 600 -16.55 -35.64 -20.21
CA CYS A 600 -16.54 -34.46 -19.34
C CYS A 600 -16.65 -33.16 -20.12
N VAL A 601 -17.68 -32.37 -19.80
CA VAL A 601 -17.96 -31.06 -20.41
C VAL A 601 -18.14 -30.02 -19.32
N LEU A 602 -17.57 -28.82 -19.50
CA LEU A 602 -17.72 -27.69 -18.58
C LEU A 602 -18.25 -26.49 -19.35
N TYR A 603 -19.39 -25.96 -18.91
CA TYR A 603 -19.95 -24.70 -19.35
C TYR A 603 -19.69 -23.61 -18.32
N SER A 604 -19.30 -22.41 -18.78
CA SER A 604 -19.35 -21.22 -17.92
C SER A 604 -20.39 -20.24 -18.43
N ILE A 605 -21.26 -19.82 -17.50
CA ILE A 605 -22.44 -19.02 -17.77
C ILE A 605 -22.25 -17.65 -17.11
N PRO A 606 -22.51 -16.53 -17.82
CA PRO A 606 -22.44 -15.17 -17.28
C PRO A 606 -23.60 -14.87 -16.31
N TYR A 607 -23.71 -15.63 -15.21
CA TYR A 607 -24.74 -15.47 -14.19
C TYR A 607 -24.18 -14.70 -12.97
N SER A 608 -24.65 -13.47 -12.77
CA SER A 608 -24.26 -12.63 -11.64
C SER A 608 -25.37 -12.49 -10.60
N GLU A 609 -24.99 -12.53 -9.33
CA GLU A 609 -25.84 -12.14 -8.19
C GLU A 609 -25.53 -10.73 -7.70
N HIS A 610 -24.52 -10.07 -8.27
CA HIS A 610 -24.25 -8.66 -8.03
C HIS A 610 -24.77 -7.81 -9.19
N SER A 611 -24.98 -6.54 -8.90
CA SER A 611 -25.35 -5.52 -9.88
C SER A 611 -24.32 -5.45 -11.01
N SER A 612 -24.81 -5.51 -12.25
CA SER A 612 -24.04 -5.16 -13.44
C SER A 612 -23.70 -3.67 -13.48
N TYR A 613 -22.72 -3.28 -14.28
CA TYR A 613 -22.36 -1.87 -14.47
C TYR A 613 -23.58 -0.97 -14.78
N THR A 614 -24.45 -1.40 -15.69
CA THR A 614 -25.66 -0.64 -16.08
C THR A 614 -26.67 -0.57 -14.93
N GLU A 615 -26.88 -1.69 -14.23
CA GLU A 615 -27.74 -1.78 -13.05
C GLU A 615 -27.25 -0.84 -11.92
N LEU A 616 -25.93 -0.74 -11.69
CA LEU A 616 -25.33 0.20 -10.74
C LEU A 616 -25.56 1.66 -11.14
N VAL A 617 -25.41 1.98 -12.43
CA VAL A 617 -25.67 3.32 -12.99
C VAL A 617 -27.14 3.70 -12.77
N ASP A 618 -28.08 2.81 -13.09
CA ASP A 618 -29.51 3.07 -12.96
C ASP A 618 -29.94 3.17 -11.50
N PHE A 619 -29.36 2.37 -10.62
CA PHE A 619 -29.53 2.50 -9.17
C PHE A 619 -29.13 3.89 -8.67
N LEU A 620 -27.96 4.40 -9.07
CA LEU A 620 -27.52 5.74 -8.67
C LEU A 620 -28.36 6.86 -9.28
N LYS A 621 -28.89 6.68 -10.51
CA LYS A 621 -29.83 7.64 -11.13
C LYS A 621 -31.17 7.70 -10.39
N HIS A 622 -31.62 6.58 -9.84
CA HIS A 622 -32.85 6.49 -9.04
C HIS A 622 -32.66 7.13 -7.67
N VAL A 623 -31.59 6.74 -6.96
CA VAL A 623 -31.33 7.22 -5.59
C VAL A 623 -30.89 8.68 -5.56
N ARG A 624 -30.07 9.12 -6.53
CA ARG A 624 -29.46 10.46 -6.62
C ARG A 624 -28.81 10.94 -5.31
N PRO A 625 -27.93 10.15 -4.69
CA PRO A 625 -27.42 10.49 -3.37
C PRO A 625 -26.47 11.69 -3.41
N GLN A 626 -26.33 12.40 -2.29
CA GLN A 626 -25.38 13.52 -2.19
C GLN A 626 -23.92 13.05 -2.14
N ARG A 627 -23.69 11.81 -1.72
CA ARG A 627 -22.36 11.20 -1.59
C ARG A 627 -22.41 9.69 -1.85
N VAL A 628 -21.40 9.18 -2.55
CA VAL A 628 -21.21 7.74 -2.77
C VAL A 628 -19.82 7.32 -2.27
N ILE A 629 -19.75 6.17 -1.61
CA ILE A 629 -18.53 5.58 -1.05
C ILE A 629 -18.45 4.12 -1.51
N GLY A 630 -17.40 3.72 -2.21
CA GLY A 630 -17.22 2.32 -2.63
C GLY A 630 -16.80 1.42 -1.47
N THR A 631 -17.27 0.17 -1.46
CA THR A 631 -17.01 -0.80 -0.38
C THR A 631 -15.89 -1.80 -0.69
N VAL A 632 -15.60 -2.09 -1.98
CA VAL A 632 -14.79 -3.25 -2.38
C VAL A 632 -13.28 -2.96 -2.50
N GLY A 633 -12.88 -1.76 -2.96
CA GLY A 633 -11.46 -1.43 -3.19
C GLY A 633 -10.59 -1.59 -1.93
N LYS A 634 -9.32 -1.98 -2.10
CA LYS A 634 -8.36 -2.16 -0.98
C LYS A 634 -7.86 -0.82 -0.47
N THR A 635 -7.73 0.16 -1.37
CA THR A 635 -7.32 1.52 -1.06
C THR A 635 -8.46 2.51 -1.28
N LEU A 636 -8.37 3.70 -0.67
CA LEU A 636 -9.32 4.78 -0.95
C LEU A 636 -9.29 5.19 -2.42
N ALA A 637 -8.10 5.30 -3.02
CA ALA A 637 -7.95 5.68 -4.42
C ALA A 637 -8.65 4.67 -5.36
N GLU A 638 -8.55 3.37 -5.06
CA GLU A 638 -9.27 2.34 -5.82
C GLU A 638 -10.79 2.49 -5.67
N ARG A 639 -11.29 2.70 -4.44
CA ARG A 639 -12.73 2.91 -4.19
C ARG A 639 -13.24 4.15 -4.89
N ASP A 640 -12.48 5.25 -4.83
CA ASP A 640 -12.83 6.51 -5.47
C ASP A 640 -12.84 6.37 -7.00
N ALA A 641 -11.87 5.65 -7.57
CA ALA A 641 -11.85 5.34 -9.01
C ALA A 641 -13.05 4.48 -9.43
N GLN A 642 -13.40 3.46 -8.65
CA GLN A 642 -14.57 2.60 -8.89
C GLN A 642 -15.88 3.40 -8.81
N VAL A 643 -16.05 4.24 -7.80
CA VAL A 643 -17.21 5.13 -7.69
C VAL A 643 -17.25 6.11 -8.85
N THR A 644 -16.12 6.70 -9.23
CA THR A 644 -16.02 7.63 -10.36
C THR A 644 -16.44 6.97 -11.68
N ALA A 645 -16.11 5.69 -11.89
CA ALA A 645 -16.47 4.96 -13.10
C ALA A 645 -17.99 4.82 -13.32
N VAL A 646 -18.77 4.75 -12.23
CA VAL A 646 -20.24 4.57 -12.26
C VAL A 646 -20.96 5.91 -12.05
N ALA A 647 -20.54 6.69 -11.06
CA ALA A 647 -21.21 7.92 -10.61
C ALA A 647 -20.69 9.19 -11.31
N GLY A 648 -19.58 9.11 -12.05
CA GLY A 648 -18.86 10.25 -12.60
C GLY A 648 -19.63 11.09 -13.63
N SER A 649 -20.76 10.61 -14.16
CA SER A 649 -21.69 11.38 -14.99
C SER A 649 -22.99 11.78 -14.27
N ILE A 650 -23.27 11.18 -13.11
CA ILE A 650 -24.53 11.35 -12.36
C ILE A 650 -24.36 12.37 -11.23
N MET A 651 -23.14 12.52 -10.69
CA MET A 651 -22.84 13.43 -9.60
C MET A 651 -22.49 14.84 -10.10
N LEU A 652 -23.13 15.86 -9.50
CA LEU A 652 -22.81 17.27 -9.68
C LEU A 652 -21.32 17.53 -9.35
N PRO A 653 -20.65 18.46 -10.08
CA PRO A 653 -19.24 18.79 -9.86
C PRO A 653 -18.88 19.09 -8.40
N ASP A 654 -19.76 19.76 -7.65
CA ASP A 654 -19.57 20.17 -6.25
C ASP A 654 -19.48 18.99 -5.26
N HIS A 655 -19.86 17.79 -5.69
CA HIS A 655 -19.83 16.56 -4.90
C HIS A 655 -18.74 15.58 -5.36
N ARG A 656 -18.01 15.91 -6.43
CA ARG A 656 -16.77 15.20 -6.83
C ARG A 656 -15.57 15.57 -5.95
N GLY A 657 -15.71 16.62 -5.13
CA GLY A 657 -14.64 17.15 -4.30
C GLY A 657 -15.14 17.86 -3.03
N ARG A 658 -15.56 17.12 -2.00
CA ARG A 658 -15.47 17.62 -0.60
C ARG A 658 -14.40 16.88 0.18
N LEU A 659 -13.18 16.98 -0.37
CA LEU A 659 -11.94 17.13 0.40
C LEU A 659 -11.30 18.50 0.15
N GLU A 660 -11.86 19.33 -0.74
CA GLU A 660 -11.27 20.61 -1.15
C GLU A 660 -11.30 21.67 -0.03
N SER A 661 -12.19 21.57 0.95
CA SER A 661 -12.17 22.44 2.15
C SER A 661 -11.12 22.03 3.20
N TYR A 662 -10.47 20.87 3.06
CA TYR A 662 -9.29 20.52 3.87
C TYR A 662 -7.96 20.85 3.16
N PHE A 663 -7.99 21.13 1.86
CA PHE A 663 -6.77 21.19 1.04
C PHE A 663 -6.64 22.39 0.10
N HIS A 664 -7.55 23.36 0.06
CA HIS A 664 -7.23 24.65 -0.57
C HIS A 664 -6.48 25.59 0.37
N CYS A 665 -5.15 25.54 0.28
CA CYS A 665 -4.45 26.76 -0.12
C CYS A 665 -4.27 26.69 -1.65
N LYS A 666 -5.27 27.25 -2.36
CA LYS A 666 -5.43 27.53 -3.81
C LYS A 666 -4.99 26.51 -4.90
N PRO A 667 -5.82 26.30 -5.96
CA PRO A 667 -5.46 25.51 -7.13
C PRO A 667 -4.76 26.35 -8.22
N SER A 668 -3.97 25.67 -9.06
CA SER A 668 -3.65 26.15 -10.40
C SER A 668 -3.67 25.00 -11.41
N LYS A 669 -4.70 25.07 -12.27
CA LYS A 669 -4.79 24.61 -13.66
C LYS A 669 -4.94 23.11 -13.93
N ALA A 670 -6.20 22.70 -14.05
CA ALA A 670 -6.63 21.85 -15.16
C ALA A 670 -7.19 22.76 -16.27
N ALA A 671 -6.61 22.71 -17.47
CA ALA A 671 -7.27 23.05 -18.74
C ALA A 671 -6.30 22.77 -19.90
N LYS A 672 -6.46 21.61 -20.55
CA LYS A 672 -6.22 21.38 -21.99
C LYS A 672 -6.38 19.89 -22.28
N TYR A 673 -7.61 19.47 -22.57
CA TYR A 673 -7.97 18.39 -23.50
C TYR A 673 -9.50 18.38 -23.60
N ALA A 674 -10.04 19.39 -24.27
CA ALA A 674 -11.42 19.44 -24.75
C ALA A 674 -11.52 20.54 -25.81
N SER A 675 -11.00 20.26 -27.01
CA SER A 675 -11.39 20.98 -28.22
C SER A 675 -10.91 20.20 -29.44
N GLU A 676 -11.71 19.25 -29.91
CA GLU A 676 -11.70 18.89 -31.32
C GLU A 676 -13.10 18.37 -31.69
N PRO A 677 -13.83 19.04 -32.61
CA PRO A 677 -15.12 18.57 -33.09
C PRO A 677 -14.91 17.45 -34.12
N GLN A 678 -15.49 16.27 -33.85
CA GLN A 678 -15.59 15.20 -34.84
C GLN A 678 -16.41 15.69 -36.03
N ARG A 679 -15.75 15.84 -37.19
CA ARG A 679 -16.43 15.91 -38.48
C ARG A 679 -16.99 14.54 -38.81
N ILE A 680 -18.31 14.51 -39.00
CA ILE A 680 -19.00 13.50 -39.79
C ILE A 680 -18.42 13.55 -41.20
N ASN A 681 -17.97 12.41 -41.72
CA ASN A 681 -17.92 12.20 -43.16
C ASN A 681 -18.45 10.81 -43.47
N SER A 682 -19.47 10.82 -44.32
CA SER A 682 -20.02 9.69 -45.04
C SER A 682 -18.98 9.03 -45.94
N SER A 683 -19.34 7.84 -46.43
CA SER A 683 -18.87 7.11 -47.63
C SER A 683 -18.02 5.87 -47.36
N TYR A 684 -18.63 4.73 -47.71
CA TYR A 684 -18.14 3.38 -47.97
C TYR A 684 -17.77 2.48 -46.78
#